data_AF-A0AA88H539-F1
#
_entry.id   AF-A0AA88H539-F1
#
_cell.length_a   1.000
_cell.length_b   1.000
_cell.length_c   1.000
_cell.angle_alpha   90.00
_cell.angle_beta   90.00
_cell.angle_gamma   90.00
#
_symmetry.space_group_name_H-M   'P 1'
#
loop_
_entity.id
_entity.type
_entity.pdbx_description
1 polymer ?
#
loop_
_entity_poly.entity_id
_entity_poly.type
_entity_poly.pdbx_seq_one_letter_code
_entity_poly.pdbx_strand_id
1 'polypeptide(L)'
;MSHLTQLLEQFNFREYDYDANKDEPIEWRLVVKEGRQRWIPFPQSILKQFNAPQSAIDMHLLNKPSNFELPHTYVNDVPFHLDDGKKEESIATSKNDDTTTTSTTTTTSTTTTSNAHPIENTSTSTTQPLVYTFNKTNNYQTNLSESMVNEKLLKAIDFYGSVQTDDGHWAGDYGGPMFLLPGIVIVMYICGEKLPRPFRYEMIRYIQSKQNNDGGYGLHIEGHSTIFGTVLNYVALRLLGVSSEHKFMKQTLEFLGKEPAHGTMGCPQWAKLYLCVLGLMSWDCIDPIPPELWLLPDWFPYIQPGKWWCHCRVVYLPMAYLYGLGKVYDKAESDPLIQELRTELYKNVSGIEYSKQPWTKFRSYVNPRDNYHPFTQLYASMIHVFVAYEKYFKIGYFRNKALSTCIDHIKYEDSVTNHICIGPVNKVLNMLSVYFHEGSQTEHFKAHLDRVYDYLWLSDDGMKYQGYNGSQLWDTAFATQAIAEYYKRFKSSNGSDHHCIQPLLDRPSHLQTLLKAYNFINFTQVKEDVPNRMSYYRQQSKGGWPFSTKDHGWPISDCTAEGIKSILSIHDLFGLNQQKNSCEELEQLLAPISLECTQNPLSGLIHESGGSSQPQQTLPQQTSQHLILDEERLTYAIRVILSMFNGGTNGGWATYELSRTHSWIEIINPAALYGEIMIDYPHTECTSACITALLHFKKYYPNSPYIPLIDDSIKHAISVIESKQTPEGGWYGGWAVCFCYGTWFAITALNAVDPVNHIYSKNTMVRKGCDFIVSKQQQDGGWGESYLSCVTHKYSQSETSRVINTAWALLSLMTGDYPNLKVIEMGVYFLLRKQLPNGDFPQESISGVFNHNCMITYTNYRNIFPIWALSMYMRKYHPVQL
;
A
#
# COMPACT_ATOMS: atom_id res chain seq x y z
N MET A 1 8.91 22.43 18.83
CA MET A 1 9.20 22.18 17.41
C MET A 1 10.35 21.22 17.30
N SER A 2 10.23 20.13 16.52
CA SER A 2 11.40 19.30 16.22
C SER A 2 12.36 20.11 15.33
N HIS A 3 13.67 19.93 15.50
CA HIS A 3 14.70 20.64 14.72
C HIS A 3 14.54 20.44 13.21
N LEU A 4 13.95 19.32 12.78
CA LEU A 4 13.70 18.97 11.38
C LEU A 4 12.68 19.90 10.70
N THR A 5 11.70 20.45 11.44
CA THR A 5 10.69 21.31 10.83
C THR A 5 11.20 22.71 10.49
N GLN A 6 12.08 23.28 11.33
CA GLN A 6 12.81 24.52 10.99
C GLN A 6 13.76 24.33 9.81
N LEU A 7 14.34 23.14 9.69
CA LEU A 7 15.25 22.74 8.62
C LEU A 7 14.53 22.68 7.26
N LEU A 8 13.29 22.20 7.28
CA LEU A 8 12.44 22.17 6.09
C LEU A 8 12.09 23.57 5.61
N GLU A 9 11.71 24.49 6.52
CA GLU A 9 11.40 25.91 6.25
C GLU A 9 12.48 26.65 5.45
N GLN A 10 13.73 26.18 5.53
CA GLN A 10 14.89 26.79 4.90
C GLN A 10 15.43 26.00 3.70
N PHE A 11 15.01 24.75 3.51
CA PHE A 11 15.57 23.84 2.50
C PHE A 11 14.60 23.58 1.34
N ASN A 12 14.79 24.28 0.22
CA ASN A 12 14.06 24.02 -1.02
C ASN A 12 14.65 22.83 -1.78
N PHE A 13 14.25 21.60 -1.40
CA PHE A 13 14.79 20.38 -2.00
C PHE A 13 14.48 20.21 -3.50
N ARG A 14 13.51 20.94 -4.06
CA ARG A 14 13.18 20.86 -5.50
C ARG A 14 14.24 21.48 -6.39
N GLU A 15 14.97 22.46 -5.87
CA GLU A 15 16.08 23.12 -6.57
C GLU A 15 17.44 22.51 -6.21
N TYR A 16 17.45 21.51 -5.32
CA TYR A 16 18.66 20.84 -4.87
C TYR A 16 19.14 19.79 -5.90
N ASP A 17 20.03 20.21 -6.80
CA ASP A 17 20.67 19.32 -7.78
C ASP A 17 22.06 18.89 -7.30
N TYR A 18 22.09 17.81 -6.51
CA TYR A 18 23.31 17.27 -5.93
C TYR A 18 24.38 16.93 -6.97
N ASP A 19 25.56 17.55 -6.89
CA ASP A 19 26.77 17.27 -7.63
C ASP A 19 27.84 16.68 -6.70
N ALA A 20 28.04 15.38 -6.79
CA ALA A 20 28.98 14.64 -5.95
C ALA A 20 30.45 15.11 -6.01
N ASN A 21 30.84 15.87 -7.05
CA ASN A 21 32.18 16.43 -7.16
C ASN A 21 32.33 17.76 -6.40
N LYS A 22 31.23 18.35 -5.94
CA LYS A 22 31.17 19.68 -5.31
C LYS A 22 30.43 19.68 -3.97
N ASP A 23 29.50 18.76 -3.82
CA ASP A 23 28.55 18.72 -2.73
C ASP A 23 28.92 17.63 -1.72
N GLU A 24 28.63 17.92 -0.46
CA GLU A 24 28.88 17.01 0.65
C GLU A 24 27.88 15.84 0.71
N PRO A 25 28.22 14.71 1.35
CA PRO A 25 27.30 13.59 1.48
C PRO A 25 25.93 14.00 2.02
N ILE A 26 24.88 13.44 1.43
CA ILE A 26 23.50 13.62 1.89
C ILE A 26 23.07 12.46 2.77
N GLU A 27 22.05 12.71 3.57
CA GLU A 27 21.46 11.76 4.47
C GLU A 27 19.92 11.83 4.34
N TRP A 28 19.28 10.70 4.10
CA TRP A 28 17.82 10.64 3.90
C TRP A 28 17.08 10.71 5.24
N ARG A 29 16.01 11.52 5.27
CA ARG A 29 15.11 11.64 6.42
C ARG A 29 13.67 11.46 5.98
N LEU A 30 12.93 10.63 6.73
CA LEU A 30 11.49 10.58 6.61
C LEU A 30 10.88 11.75 7.38
N VAL A 31 10.16 12.60 6.66
CA VAL A 31 9.38 13.69 7.22
C VAL A 31 7.92 13.29 7.24
N VAL A 32 7.30 13.45 8.40
CA VAL A 32 5.89 13.15 8.63
C VAL A 32 5.11 14.32 9.18
N LYS A 33 3.89 14.52 8.68
CA LYS A 33 2.87 15.37 9.31
C LYS A 33 1.48 14.92 8.88
N GLU A 34 0.59 14.76 9.86
CA GLU A 34 -0.81 14.42 9.61
C GLU A 34 -0.94 13.18 8.71
N GLY A 35 0.00 12.24 8.86
CA GLY A 35 0.12 11.02 8.07
C GLY A 35 0.86 11.18 6.74
N ARG A 36 1.05 12.41 6.23
CA ARG A 36 1.81 12.64 4.99
C ARG A 36 3.26 12.22 5.18
N GLN A 37 3.79 11.39 4.28
CA GLN A 37 5.13 10.82 4.35
C GLN A 37 5.98 11.31 3.18
N ARG A 38 7.17 11.84 3.45
CA ARG A 38 8.12 12.28 2.42
C ARG A 38 9.55 11.98 2.81
N TRP A 39 10.28 11.33 1.91
CA TRP A 39 11.72 11.17 2.04
C TRP A 39 12.44 12.40 1.49
N ILE A 40 13.31 13.01 2.29
CA ILE A 40 14.06 14.22 1.91
C ILE A 40 15.56 13.97 2.09
N PRO A 41 16.38 14.22 1.06
CA PRO A 41 17.82 14.11 1.14
C PRO A 41 18.42 15.40 1.68
N PHE A 42 18.92 15.39 2.91
CA PHE A 42 19.54 16.57 3.51
C PHE A 42 21.07 16.52 3.41
N PRO A 43 21.75 17.64 3.09
CA PRO A 43 23.19 17.75 3.26
C PRO A 43 23.60 17.55 4.73
N GLN A 44 24.66 16.78 4.98
CA GLN A 44 25.11 16.47 6.35
C GLN A 44 25.49 17.71 7.18
N SER A 45 26.01 18.79 6.58
CA SER A 45 26.32 20.02 7.30
C SER A 45 25.07 20.67 7.89
N ILE A 46 23.95 20.65 7.16
CA ILE A 46 22.68 21.20 7.64
C ILE A 46 22.18 20.35 8.82
N LEU A 47 22.19 19.03 8.71
CA LEU A 47 21.79 18.15 9.82
C LEU A 47 22.65 18.35 11.08
N LYS A 48 23.97 18.55 10.89
CA LYS A 48 24.91 18.86 11.98
C LYS A 48 24.63 20.23 12.61
N GLN A 49 24.34 21.25 11.81
CA GLN A 49 24.02 22.61 12.28
C GLN A 49 22.81 22.59 13.23
N PHE A 50 21.80 21.77 12.92
CA PHE A 50 20.57 21.66 13.70
C PHE A 50 20.59 20.52 14.74
N ASN A 51 21.73 19.83 14.92
CA ASN A 51 21.89 18.70 15.83
C ASN A 51 20.76 17.65 15.70
N ALA A 52 20.46 17.26 14.46
CA ALA A 52 19.37 16.34 14.12
C ALA A 52 19.93 14.94 13.77
N PRO A 53 20.16 14.05 14.76
CA PRO A 53 20.61 12.69 14.49
C PRO A 53 19.58 11.90 13.71
N GLN A 54 20.02 10.86 13.00
CA GLN A 54 19.13 9.94 12.31
C GLN A 54 18.17 9.28 13.31
N SER A 55 16.87 9.26 13.00
CA SER A 55 15.88 8.63 13.87
C SER A 55 15.98 7.10 13.82
N ALA A 56 15.56 6.43 14.89
CA ALA A 56 15.43 4.98 14.90
C ALA A 56 14.46 4.47 13.81
N ILE A 57 13.45 5.28 13.47
CA ILE A 57 12.49 5.03 12.40
C ILE A 57 13.20 5.03 11.05
N ASP A 58 13.99 6.06 10.74
CA ASP A 58 14.75 6.12 9.47
C ASP A 58 15.68 4.91 9.33
N MET A 59 16.41 4.56 10.39
CA MET A 59 17.31 3.40 10.40
C MET A 59 16.56 2.08 10.21
N HIS A 60 15.39 1.93 10.85
CA HIS A 60 14.54 0.74 10.71
C HIS A 60 14.02 0.59 9.29
N LEU A 61 13.45 1.66 8.72
CA LEU A 61 12.83 1.63 7.40
C LEU A 61 13.83 1.41 6.26
N LEU A 62 15.08 1.87 6.44
CA LEU A 62 16.15 1.70 5.46
C LEU A 62 16.98 0.43 5.69
N ASN A 63 16.83 -0.23 6.84
CA ASN A 63 17.58 -1.42 7.26
C ASN A 63 19.13 -1.23 7.24
N LYS A 64 19.60 0.02 7.18
CA LYS A 64 21.01 0.44 7.16
C LYS A 64 21.12 1.93 7.52
N PRO A 65 22.31 2.46 7.85
CA PRO A 65 22.53 3.90 7.96
C PRO A 65 22.11 4.63 6.68
N SER A 66 21.42 5.76 6.79
CA SER A 66 20.79 6.47 5.64
C SER A 66 21.75 7.30 4.77
N ASN A 67 23.06 7.10 4.93
CA ASN A 67 24.04 7.85 4.17
C ASN A 67 23.93 7.50 2.68
N PHE A 68 23.74 8.53 1.86
CA PHE A 68 23.84 8.40 0.43
C PHE A 68 25.31 8.31 0.04
N GLU A 69 25.76 7.13 -0.33
CA GLU A 69 27.06 6.92 -0.94
C GLU A 69 26.88 6.80 -2.45
N LEU A 70 27.80 7.41 -3.20
CA LEU A 70 27.81 7.37 -4.66
C LEU A 70 27.71 5.93 -5.21
N PRO A 71 27.13 5.74 -6.41
CA PRO A 71 27.06 4.45 -7.11
C PRO A 71 28.31 3.55 -7.09
N HIS A 72 29.49 4.13 -6.97
CA HIS A 72 30.76 3.40 -6.93
C HIS A 72 30.87 2.37 -5.79
N THR A 73 30.08 2.49 -4.73
CA THR A 73 30.18 1.64 -3.53
C THR A 73 29.17 0.50 -3.46
N TYR A 74 28.06 0.54 -4.22
CA TYR A 74 26.96 -0.43 -4.06
C TYR A 74 26.34 -1.00 -5.34
N VAL A 75 26.76 -0.56 -6.53
CA VAL A 75 26.29 -1.13 -7.80
C VAL A 75 27.42 -1.94 -8.43
N ASN A 76 27.59 -3.19 -7.96
CA ASN A 76 28.38 -4.27 -8.60
C ASN A 76 29.53 -3.79 -9.50
N ASP A 77 30.55 -3.14 -8.91
CA ASP A 77 31.86 -2.85 -9.51
C ASP A 77 31.90 -2.19 -10.91
N VAL A 78 30.84 -1.51 -11.36
CA VAL A 78 30.83 -0.79 -12.65
C VAL A 78 30.50 0.69 -12.45
N PRO A 79 31.32 1.63 -12.97
CA PRO A 79 31.03 3.06 -12.88
C PRO A 79 29.73 3.41 -13.61
N PHE A 80 28.71 3.81 -12.85
CA PHE A 80 27.51 4.44 -13.39
C PHE A 80 27.82 5.91 -13.72
N HIS A 81 28.21 6.18 -14.96
CA HIS A 81 28.32 7.55 -15.47
C HIS A 81 26.93 8.07 -15.80
N LEU A 82 26.40 8.95 -14.95
CA LEU A 82 25.36 9.88 -15.37
C LEU A 82 26.00 10.78 -16.41
N ASP A 83 25.67 10.56 -17.68
CA ASP A 83 26.22 11.33 -18.79
C ASP A 83 25.66 12.76 -18.71
N ASP A 84 26.43 13.66 -18.10
CA ASP A 84 26.06 15.07 -17.89
C ASP A 84 26.22 15.91 -19.18
N GLY A 85 26.27 15.28 -20.36
CA GLY A 85 26.31 15.97 -21.65
C GLY A 85 27.59 16.78 -21.89
N LYS A 86 28.63 16.58 -21.08
CA LYS A 86 29.96 17.18 -21.28
C LYS A 86 30.92 16.11 -21.77
N LYS A 87 31.27 16.19 -23.06
CA LYS A 87 32.38 15.43 -23.65
C LYS A 87 33.66 15.78 -22.90
N GLU A 88 34.22 14.84 -22.14
CA GLU A 88 35.59 14.94 -21.65
C GLU A 88 36.56 14.27 -22.63
N GLU A 89 37.61 15.02 -22.97
CA GLU A 89 38.72 14.60 -23.81
C GLU A 89 39.58 13.56 -23.09
N SER A 90 39.98 12.53 -23.84
CA SER A 90 40.82 11.43 -23.40
C SER A 90 42.20 11.89 -22.90
N ILE A 91 42.52 11.59 -21.64
CA ILE A 91 43.91 11.60 -21.15
C ILE A 91 44.43 10.16 -21.13
N ALA A 92 45.42 9.91 -21.97
CA ALA A 92 46.15 8.65 -22.08
C ALA A 92 46.90 8.34 -20.77
N THR A 93 46.73 7.13 -20.25
CA THR A 93 47.61 6.57 -19.22
C THR A 93 48.58 5.57 -19.83
N SER A 94 49.86 5.84 -19.61
CA SER A 94 51.01 5.07 -20.01
C SER A 94 51.06 3.71 -19.33
N LYS A 95 51.31 2.68 -20.14
CA LYS A 95 51.78 1.35 -19.70
C LYS A 95 53.02 1.48 -18.82
N ASN A 96 53.09 0.64 -17.79
CA ASN A 96 54.33 -0.05 -17.43
C ASN A 96 53.96 -1.45 -16.93
N ASP A 97 54.48 -2.42 -17.68
CA ASP A 97 54.58 -3.83 -17.33
C ASP A 97 55.60 -4.01 -16.19
N ASP A 98 55.38 -5.01 -15.32
CA ASP A 98 56.43 -5.99 -14.97
C ASP A 98 55.86 -7.18 -14.18
N THR A 99 55.76 -8.30 -14.90
CA THR A 99 56.26 -9.66 -14.60
C THR A 99 56.07 -10.33 -13.23
N THR A 100 55.38 -11.49 -13.27
CA THR A 100 55.65 -12.84 -12.68
C THR A 100 56.22 -12.95 -11.24
N THR A 101 55.75 -13.81 -10.32
CA THR A 101 55.77 -15.29 -10.40
C THR A 101 55.09 -15.94 -9.17
N THR A 102 54.39 -17.07 -9.39
CA THR A 102 54.22 -18.28 -8.54
C THR A 102 53.82 -18.25 -7.04
N SER A 103 52.62 -18.82 -6.79
CA SER A 103 52.26 -19.87 -5.83
C SER A 103 53.16 -20.19 -4.62
N THR A 104 52.61 -20.17 -3.41
CA THR A 104 52.43 -21.40 -2.58
C THR A 104 51.60 -21.14 -1.32
N THR A 105 50.73 -22.10 -1.05
CA THR A 105 49.89 -22.30 0.12
C THR A 105 50.75 -22.63 1.35
N THR A 106 50.57 -21.99 2.51
CA THR A 106 50.47 -22.69 3.80
C THR A 106 49.89 -21.80 4.90
N THR A 107 48.95 -22.40 5.62
CA THR A 107 48.32 -22.03 6.89
C THR A 107 49.35 -21.74 8.00
N THR A 108 49.13 -20.71 8.82
CA THR A 108 49.30 -20.81 10.28
C THR A 108 48.66 -19.63 11.01
N SER A 109 47.89 -19.99 12.02
CA SER A 109 47.28 -19.18 13.07
C SER A 109 48.30 -18.34 13.84
N THR A 110 47.96 -17.08 14.14
CA THR A 110 48.48 -16.41 15.34
C THR A 110 47.43 -15.50 15.95
N THR A 111 47.19 -15.80 17.22
CA THR A 111 46.36 -15.15 18.21
C THR A 111 46.98 -13.80 18.60
N THR A 112 46.19 -12.73 18.66
CA THR A 112 46.54 -11.52 19.42
C THR A 112 45.41 -11.16 20.36
N THR A 113 45.72 -11.32 21.64
CA THR A 113 45.00 -10.88 22.84
C THR A 113 44.89 -9.36 22.90
N SER A 114 43.71 -8.84 23.25
CA SER A 114 43.59 -7.52 23.88
C SER A 114 42.71 -7.63 25.12
N ASN A 115 43.25 -7.10 26.23
CA ASN A 115 42.68 -7.11 27.56
C ASN A 115 41.55 -6.09 27.69
N ALA A 116 40.39 -6.52 28.17
CA ALA A 116 39.38 -5.64 28.77
C ALA A 116 38.96 -6.25 30.12
N HIS A 117 39.09 -5.45 31.18
CA HIS A 117 38.69 -5.80 32.54
C HIS A 117 37.17 -6.03 32.63
N PRO A 118 36.69 -6.98 33.46
CA PRO A 118 35.27 -7.30 33.57
C PRO A 118 34.57 -6.33 34.51
N ILE A 119 33.52 -5.67 34.02
CA ILE A 119 32.48 -5.08 34.87
C ILE A 119 31.51 -6.21 35.18
N GLU A 120 31.47 -6.63 36.45
CA GLU A 120 30.47 -7.57 36.97
C GLU A 120 29.08 -6.95 36.85
N ASN A 121 28.26 -7.48 35.95
CA ASN A 121 26.80 -7.34 35.99
C ASN A 121 26.20 -8.73 36.16
N THR A 122 25.90 -9.07 37.41
CA THR A 122 25.11 -10.25 37.81
C THR A 122 23.62 -10.01 37.54
N SER A 123 23.10 -10.56 36.44
CA SER A 123 21.78 -11.18 36.36
C SER A 123 21.60 -11.88 35.01
N THR A 124 22.23 -13.03 34.83
CA THR A 124 21.93 -13.92 33.70
C THR A 124 20.56 -14.54 33.90
N SER A 125 19.53 -13.99 33.24
CA SER A 125 18.29 -14.71 32.95
C SER A 125 18.65 -15.92 32.09
N THR A 126 18.66 -17.10 32.69
CA THR A 126 18.75 -18.38 31.97
C THR A 126 17.44 -18.63 31.24
N THR A 127 17.24 -17.98 30.09
CA THR A 127 16.17 -18.33 29.16
C THR A 127 16.52 -19.67 28.54
N GLN A 128 15.75 -20.72 28.88
CA GLN A 128 15.92 -22.01 28.22
C GLN A 128 15.65 -21.87 26.71
N PRO A 129 16.46 -22.48 25.84
CA PRO A 129 16.24 -22.40 24.40
C PRO A 129 14.90 -23.03 24.03
N LEU A 130 14.23 -22.47 23.02
CA LEU A 130 13.00 -23.05 22.46
C LEU A 130 13.30 -24.45 21.90
N VAL A 131 12.58 -25.47 22.38
CA VAL A 131 12.72 -26.87 21.93
C VAL A 131 11.46 -27.29 21.18
N TYR A 132 11.66 -27.81 19.98
CA TYR A 132 10.64 -28.49 19.19
C TYR A 132 11.17 -29.84 18.72
N THR A 133 10.48 -30.91 19.12
CA THR A 133 10.73 -32.26 18.62
C THR A 133 9.47 -32.84 18.01
N PHE A 134 9.57 -33.17 16.72
CA PHE A 134 8.57 -33.94 15.99
C PHE A 134 9.10 -35.36 15.79
N ASN A 135 8.41 -36.38 16.31
CA ASN A 135 8.83 -37.77 16.16
C ASN A 135 7.97 -38.55 15.14
N LYS A 136 8.48 -39.70 14.68
CA LYS A 136 7.82 -40.58 13.69
C LYS A 136 6.46 -41.16 14.13
N THR A 137 6.05 -40.94 15.39
CA THR A 137 4.74 -41.36 15.92
C THR A 137 3.72 -40.20 16.00
N ASN A 138 3.96 -39.08 15.30
CA ASN A 138 3.14 -37.86 15.39
C ASN A 138 3.00 -37.32 16.83
N ASN A 139 3.99 -37.58 17.70
CA ASN A 139 4.04 -36.98 19.03
C ASN A 139 4.94 -35.74 18.99
N TYR A 140 4.38 -34.64 19.49
CA TYR A 140 4.98 -33.31 19.53
C TYR A 140 5.19 -32.89 20.98
N GLN A 141 6.37 -32.32 21.25
CA GLN A 141 6.72 -31.71 22.53
C GLN A 141 7.28 -30.31 22.27
N THR A 142 6.70 -29.32 22.94
CA THR A 142 7.22 -27.94 23.02
C THR A 142 7.48 -27.62 24.49
N ASN A 143 8.41 -26.70 24.75
CA ASN A 143 8.65 -26.15 26.08
C ASN A 143 8.03 -24.75 26.27
N LEU A 144 6.93 -24.46 25.56
CA LEU A 144 6.24 -23.18 25.69
C LEU A 144 5.75 -22.99 27.13
N SER A 145 6.01 -21.81 27.68
CA SER A 145 5.48 -21.38 28.97
C SER A 145 4.87 -19.99 28.85
N GLU A 146 3.88 -19.69 29.68
CA GLU A 146 3.23 -18.37 29.70
C GLU A 146 4.26 -17.23 29.79
N SER A 147 5.24 -17.36 30.68
CA SER A 147 6.28 -16.34 30.88
C SER A 147 7.09 -16.09 29.61
N MET A 148 7.45 -17.15 28.87
CA MET A 148 8.21 -17.03 27.63
C MET A 148 7.41 -16.32 26.53
N VAL A 149 6.14 -16.71 26.34
CA VAL A 149 5.27 -16.08 25.34
C VAL A 149 5.05 -14.60 25.71
N ASN A 150 4.80 -14.32 26.98
CA ASN A 150 4.58 -12.97 27.49
C ASN A 150 5.80 -12.06 27.29
N GLU A 151 7.01 -12.52 27.65
CA GLU A 151 8.24 -11.75 27.48
C GLU A 151 8.48 -11.41 26.00
N LYS A 152 8.34 -12.40 25.12
CA LYS A 152 8.53 -12.24 23.67
C LYS A 152 7.48 -11.31 23.05
N LEU A 153 6.22 -11.42 23.47
CA LEU A 153 5.14 -10.54 23.03
C LEU A 153 5.37 -9.09 23.48
N LEU A 154 5.68 -8.87 24.75
CA LEU A 154 5.96 -7.53 25.27
C LEU A 154 7.12 -6.88 24.52
N LYS A 155 8.19 -7.64 24.24
CA LYS A 155 9.31 -7.17 23.42
C LYS A 155 8.90 -6.80 21.99
N ALA A 156 7.96 -7.52 21.38
CA ALA A 156 7.42 -7.15 20.07
C ALA A 156 6.64 -5.83 20.14
N ILE A 157 5.83 -5.63 21.19
CA ILE A 157 5.06 -4.39 21.40
C ILE A 157 6.02 -3.21 21.67
N ASP A 158 7.03 -3.40 22.51
CA ASP A 158 8.06 -2.40 22.81
C ASP A 158 8.82 -1.99 21.54
N PHE A 159 9.26 -2.97 20.74
CA PHE A 159 9.91 -2.70 19.46
C PHE A 159 8.99 -1.92 18.51
N TYR A 160 7.77 -2.41 18.29
CA TYR A 160 6.87 -1.82 17.33
C TYR A 160 6.39 -0.43 17.75
N GLY A 161 6.22 -0.18 19.06
CA GLY A 161 6.00 1.16 19.61
C GLY A 161 7.18 2.11 19.39
N SER A 162 8.42 1.61 19.41
CA SER A 162 9.62 2.43 19.19
C SER A 162 9.79 2.93 17.75
N VAL A 163 9.08 2.33 16.79
CA VAL A 163 9.07 2.75 15.38
C VAL A 163 7.78 3.49 14.98
N GLN A 164 6.94 3.86 15.95
CA GLN A 164 5.79 4.74 15.73
C GLN A 164 6.28 6.17 15.45
N THR A 165 5.66 6.81 14.46
CA THR A 165 5.97 8.19 14.08
C THR A 165 5.50 9.21 15.12
N ASP A 166 6.02 10.43 15.04
CA ASP A 166 5.73 11.50 16.01
C ASP A 166 4.24 11.91 16.04
N ASP A 167 3.56 11.88 14.89
CA ASP A 167 2.13 12.19 14.79
C ASP A 167 1.22 10.98 15.07
N GLY A 168 1.79 9.83 15.42
CA GLY A 168 1.11 8.69 16.02
C GLY A 168 0.73 7.54 15.08
N HIS A 169 1.07 7.62 13.80
CA HIS A 169 0.87 6.53 12.85
C HIS A 169 2.12 5.66 12.69
N TRP A 170 2.00 4.56 11.95
CA TRP A 170 3.15 3.77 11.50
C TRP A 170 3.41 4.00 10.01
N ALA A 171 4.64 4.37 9.68
CA ALA A 171 5.07 4.51 8.29
C ALA A 171 5.52 3.16 7.72
N GLY A 172 5.45 2.98 6.41
CA GLY A 172 5.80 1.71 5.79
C GLY A 172 5.86 1.76 4.27
N ASP A 173 6.67 0.87 3.72
CA ASP A 173 6.68 0.58 2.29
C ASP A 173 5.32 -0.01 1.90
N TYR A 174 4.73 0.56 0.85
CA TYR A 174 3.47 0.19 0.24
C TYR A 174 3.58 0.09 -1.29
N GLY A 175 4.78 -0.26 -1.78
CA GLY A 175 5.09 -0.55 -3.17
C GLY A 175 4.87 -2.02 -3.54
N GLY A 176 5.38 -2.42 -4.70
CA GLY A 176 5.23 -3.79 -5.21
C GLY A 176 4.88 -3.83 -6.70
N PRO A 177 3.85 -3.09 -7.15
CA PRO A 177 3.53 -2.98 -8.57
C PRO A 177 4.65 -2.29 -9.37
N MET A 178 5.06 -2.89 -10.49
CA MET A 178 6.24 -2.47 -11.27
C MET A 178 5.89 -1.53 -12.44
N PHE A 179 4.64 -1.11 -12.58
CA PHE A 179 4.21 -0.15 -13.62
C PHE A 179 3.98 1.27 -13.08
N LEU A 180 4.04 1.47 -11.76
CA LEU A 180 3.75 2.75 -11.11
C LEU A 180 4.90 3.75 -11.27
N LEU A 181 6.12 3.35 -10.88
CA LEU A 181 7.29 4.20 -10.99
C LEU A 181 7.59 4.61 -12.45
N PRO A 182 7.53 3.70 -13.44
CA PRO A 182 7.65 4.11 -14.84
C PRO A 182 6.61 5.15 -15.29
N GLY A 183 5.36 5.04 -14.83
CA GLY A 183 4.30 5.98 -15.21
C GLY A 183 4.63 7.41 -14.81
N ILE A 184 5.06 7.64 -13.56
CA ILE A 184 5.45 8.97 -13.10
C ILE A 184 6.71 9.48 -13.81
N VAL A 185 7.72 8.63 -14.04
CA VAL A 185 8.95 9.02 -14.76
C VAL A 185 8.63 9.49 -16.18
N ILE A 186 7.76 8.76 -16.90
CA ILE A 186 7.32 9.13 -18.24
C ILE A 186 6.58 10.47 -18.23
N VAL A 187 5.64 10.67 -17.30
CA VAL A 187 4.87 11.93 -17.26
C VAL A 187 5.74 13.12 -16.86
N MET A 188 6.64 12.97 -15.88
CA MET A 188 7.59 14.03 -15.51
C MET A 188 8.45 14.44 -16.71
N TYR A 189 8.92 13.46 -17.51
CA TYR A 189 9.66 13.73 -18.74
C TYR A 189 8.85 14.52 -19.78
N ILE A 190 7.59 14.12 -20.01
CA ILE A 190 6.68 14.81 -20.95
C ILE A 190 6.43 16.26 -20.50
N CYS A 191 6.27 16.48 -19.20
CA CYS A 191 6.06 17.79 -18.62
C CYS A 191 7.32 18.67 -18.59
N GLY A 192 8.50 18.11 -18.88
CA GLY A 192 9.78 18.81 -18.79
C GLY A 192 10.28 18.99 -17.36
N GLU A 193 9.72 18.26 -16.41
CA GLU A 193 10.06 18.33 -14.98
C GLU A 193 11.15 17.32 -14.64
N LYS A 194 12.14 17.75 -13.87
CA LYS A 194 13.28 16.92 -13.49
C LYS A 194 13.19 16.52 -12.03
N LEU A 195 13.36 15.23 -11.76
CA LEU A 195 13.57 14.75 -10.41
C LEU A 195 15.01 15.06 -9.96
N PRO A 196 15.22 15.47 -8.70
CA PRO A 196 16.56 15.69 -8.17
C PRO A 196 17.44 14.44 -8.33
N ARG A 197 18.74 14.64 -8.54
CA ARG A 197 19.70 13.53 -8.79
C ARG A 197 19.64 12.39 -7.76
N PRO A 198 19.52 12.65 -6.43
CA PRO A 198 19.40 11.57 -5.45
C PRO A 198 18.18 10.67 -5.67
N PHE A 199 17.04 11.26 -6.04
CA PHE A 199 15.81 10.53 -6.33
C PHE A 199 15.98 9.66 -7.58
N ARG A 200 16.53 10.23 -8.65
CA ARG A 200 16.80 9.48 -9.90
C ARG A 200 17.69 8.27 -9.65
N TYR A 201 18.74 8.44 -8.85
CA TYR A 201 19.65 7.35 -8.49
C TYR A 201 18.93 6.22 -7.74
N GLU A 202 18.19 6.54 -6.69
CA GLU A 202 17.48 5.53 -5.90
C GLU A 202 16.37 4.84 -6.71
N MET A 203 15.75 5.53 -7.68
CA MET A 203 14.81 4.93 -8.63
C MET A 203 15.49 3.93 -9.57
N ILE A 204 16.66 4.29 -10.11
CA ILE A 204 17.46 3.37 -10.96
C ILE A 204 17.85 2.13 -10.14
N ARG A 205 18.33 2.34 -8.90
CA ARG A 205 18.71 1.25 -8.00
C ARG A 205 17.54 0.31 -7.71
N TYR A 206 16.36 0.87 -7.44
CA TYR A 206 15.13 0.09 -7.24
C TYR A 206 14.82 -0.76 -8.47
N ILE A 207 14.69 -0.15 -9.65
CA ILE A 207 14.32 -0.88 -10.86
C ILE A 207 15.36 -1.98 -11.13
N GLN A 208 16.66 -1.66 -11.12
CA GLN A 208 17.71 -2.65 -11.34
C GLN A 208 17.67 -3.83 -10.35
N SER A 209 17.35 -3.57 -9.07
CA SER A 209 17.24 -4.61 -8.04
C SER A 209 16.13 -5.63 -8.30
N LYS A 210 15.17 -5.30 -9.18
CA LYS A 210 13.98 -6.12 -9.47
C LYS A 210 14.00 -6.76 -10.86
N GLN A 211 15.12 -6.71 -11.56
CA GLN A 211 15.25 -7.42 -12.83
C GLN A 211 15.27 -8.93 -12.59
N ASN A 212 14.43 -9.66 -13.31
CA ASN A 212 14.42 -11.11 -13.27
C ASN A 212 15.64 -11.69 -14.00
N ASN A 213 15.97 -12.94 -13.70
CA ASN A 213 17.12 -13.65 -14.30
C ASN A 213 17.09 -13.73 -15.85
N ASP A 214 15.90 -13.63 -16.45
CA ASP A 214 15.71 -13.63 -17.90
C ASP A 214 15.90 -12.25 -18.56
N GLY A 215 16.18 -11.20 -17.78
CA GLY A 215 16.38 -9.82 -18.22
C GLY A 215 15.10 -8.98 -18.24
N GLY A 216 13.93 -9.56 -17.97
CA GLY A 216 12.65 -8.85 -17.93
C GLY A 216 12.25 -8.36 -16.54
N TYR A 217 11.07 -7.76 -16.48
CA TYR A 217 10.43 -7.29 -15.25
C TYR A 217 8.97 -7.75 -15.21
N GLY A 218 8.49 -8.13 -14.03
CA GLY A 218 7.11 -8.57 -13.85
C GLY A 218 6.10 -7.44 -13.72
N LEU A 219 4.82 -7.81 -13.56
CA LEU A 219 3.74 -6.87 -13.21
C LEU A 219 3.93 -6.29 -11.79
N HIS A 220 4.53 -7.08 -10.91
CA HIS A 220 4.90 -6.75 -9.53
C HIS A 220 6.23 -7.43 -9.19
N ILE A 221 6.84 -7.07 -8.05
CA ILE A 221 8.21 -7.48 -7.66
C ILE A 221 8.46 -8.99 -7.49
N GLU A 222 7.42 -9.80 -7.30
CA GLU A 222 7.53 -11.28 -7.21
C GLU A 222 7.05 -11.99 -8.48
N GLY A 223 6.57 -11.23 -9.47
CA GLY A 223 5.96 -11.78 -10.67
C GLY A 223 7.01 -12.19 -11.71
N HIS A 224 6.66 -13.19 -12.51
CA HIS A 224 7.42 -13.52 -13.72
C HIS A 224 7.48 -12.32 -14.68
N SER A 225 8.49 -12.29 -15.56
CA SER A 225 8.66 -11.23 -16.55
C SER A 225 7.48 -11.14 -17.51
N THR A 226 6.96 -9.93 -17.70
CA THR A 226 5.85 -9.61 -18.61
C THR A 226 6.26 -8.50 -19.59
N ILE A 227 5.52 -8.33 -20.69
CA ILE A 227 5.83 -7.24 -21.64
C ILE A 227 5.52 -5.89 -21.02
N PHE A 228 4.44 -5.80 -20.23
CA PHE A 228 4.05 -4.57 -19.57
C PHE A 228 5.12 -4.04 -18.61
N GLY A 229 5.55 -4.89 -17.66
CA GLY A 229 6.58 -4.53 -16.71
C GLY A 229 7.90 -4.23 -17.40
N THR A 230 8.27 -5.05 -18.38
CA THR A 230 9.57 -4.94 -19.04
C THR A 230 9.73 -3.67 -19.87
N VAL A 231 8.77 -3.37 -20.74
CA VAL A 231 8.86 -2.20 -21.63
C VAL A 231 8.83 -0.90 -20.83
N LEU A 232 7.92 -0.78 -19.86
CA LEU A 232 7.80 0.45 -19.08
C LEU A 232 9.05 0.71 -18.23
N ASN A 233 9.60 -0.31 -17.56
CA ASN A 233 10.82 -0.13 -16.77
C ASN A 233 12.04 0.14 -17.65
N TYR A 234 12.15 -0.46 -18.83
CA TYR A 234 13.19 -0.12 -19.80
C TYR A 234 13.13 1.35 -20.22
N VAL A 235 11.94 1.83 -20.59
CA VAL A 235 11.73 3.25 -20.95
C VAL A 235 12.07 4.16 -19.78
N ALA A 236 11.61 3.83 -18.57
CA ALA A 236 11.92 4.62 -17.38
C ALA A 236 13.43 4.72 -17.11
N LEU A 237 14.16 3.61 -17.21
CA LEU A 237 15.62 3.61 -17.03
C LEU A 237 16.33 4.50 -18.07
N ARG A 238 15.91 4.46 -19.34
CA ARG A 238 16.46 5.36 -20.38
C ARG A 238 16.17 6.82 -20.08
N LEU A 239 14.94 7.16 -19.67
CA LEU A 239 14.55 8.53 -19.30
C LEU A 239 15.25 9.03 -18.02
N LEU A 240 15.62 8.13 -17.10
CA LEU A 240 16.41 8.45 -15.92
C LEU A 240 17.91 8.63 -16.23
N GLY A 241 18.36 8.30 -17.44
CA GLY A 241 19.72 8.52 -17.92
C GLY A 241 20.60 7.27 -18.03
N VAL A 242 20.05 6.06 -17.87
CA VAL A 242 20.81 4.82 -18.03
C VAL A 242 21.12 4.58 -19.51
N SER A 243 22.37 4.32 -19.86
CA SER A 243 22.77 4.00 -21.24
C SER A 243 22.18 2.66 -21.71
N SER A 244 21.71 2.59 -22.96
CA SER A 244 21.28 1.33 -23.60
C SER A 244 22.41 0.33 -23.76
N GLU A 245 23.67 0.77 -23.70
CA GLU A 245 24.83 -0.12 -23.75
C GLU A 245 25.08 -0.89 -22.44
N HIS A 246 24.41 -0.50 -21.36
CA HIS A 246 24.52 -1.14 -20.06
C HIS A 246 24.07 -2.61 -20.11
N LYS A 247 24.77 -3.50 -19.40
CA LYS A 247 24.53 -4.96 -19.42
C LYS A 247 23.06 -5.32 -19.20
N PHE A 248 22.45 -4.79 -18.13
CA PHE A 248 21.04 -5.04 -17.80
C PHE A 248 20.06 -4.55 -18.89
N MET A 249 20.37 -3.45 -19.58
CA MET A 249 19.54 -2.91 -20.66
C MET A 249 19.59 -3.81 -21.89
N LYS A 250 20.77 -4.32 -22.25
CA LYS A 250 20.94 -5.31 -23.32
C LYS A 250 20.16 -6.59 -23.05
N GLN A 251 20.22 -7.10 -21.82
CA GLN A 251 19.46 -8.28 -21.41
C GLN A 251 17.95 -8.06 -21.55
N THR A 252 17.46 -6.87 -21.19
CA THR A 252 16.05 -6.52 -21.40
C THR A 252 15.65 -6.50 -22.88
N LEU A 253 16.47 -5.91 -23.76
CA LEU A 253 16.21 -5.92 -25.20
C LEU A 253 16.26 -7.35 -25.78
N GLU A 254 17.19 -8.18 -25.32
CA GLU A 254 17.27 -9.60 -25.70
C GLU A 254 16.04 -10.39 -25.25
N PHE A 255 15.50 -10.12 -24.06
CA PHE A 255 14.23 -10.68 -23.61
C PHE A 255 13.10 -10.29 -24.56
N LEU A 256 12.94 -8.99 -24.84
CA LEU A 256 11.89 -8.50 -25.74
C LEU A 256 12.00 -9.07 -27.16
N GLY A 257 13.22 -9.28 -27.67
CA GLY A 257 13.47 -9.88 -28.99
C GLY A 257 13.05 -11.35 -29.12
N LYS A 258 12.86 -12.06 -27.99
CA LYS A 258 12.39 -13.46 -27.97
C LYS A 258 10.86 -13.56 -27.90
N GLU A 259 10.18 -12.46 -27.63
CA GLU A 259 8.74 -12.43 -27.37
C GLU A 259 7.92 -12.21 -28.66
N PRO A 260 6.71 -12.79 -28.74
CA PRO A 260 5.84 -12.63 -29.91
C PRO A 260 5.42 -11.16 -30.11
N ALA A 261 4.83 -10.88 -31.27
CA ALA A 261 4.38 -9.53 -31.63
C ALA A 261 5.49 -8.47 -31.50
N HIS A 262 6.70 -8.80 -31.95
CA HIS A 262 7.81 -7.84 -32.01
C HIS A 262 8.20 -7.29 -30.61
N GLY A 263 7.96 -8.06 -29.55
CA GLY A 263 8.14 -7.63 -28.16
C GLY A 263 7.17 -6.52 -27.76
N THR A 264 7.55 -5.27 -28.03
CA THR A 264 6.88 -4.04 -27.59
C THR A 264 5.41 -3.93 -28.03
N MET A 265 5.02 -4.48 -29.19
CA MET A 265 3.63 -4.41 -29.66
C MET A 265 2.68 -5.32 -28.84
N GLY A 266 3.24 -6.23 -28.04
CA GLY A 266 2.50 -7.09 -27.11
C GLY A 266 2.01 -6.40 -25.84
N CYS A 267 2.33 -5.10 -25.64
CA CYS A 267 1.92 -4.36 -24.45
C CYS A 267 0.39 -4.34 -24.26
N PRO A 268 -0.10 -4.43 -23.00
CA PRO A 268 -1.50 -4.18 -22.68
C PRO A 268 -1.88 -2.70 -22.84
N GLN A 269 -3.18 -2.41 -22.84
CA GLN A 269 -3.74 -1.07 -23.12
C GLN A 269 -3.13 0.04 -22.25
N TRP A 270 -2.87 -0.24 -20.97
CA TRP A 270 -2.28 0.74 -20.05
C TRP A 270 -0.86 1.15 -20.45
N ALA A 271 0.00 0.20 -20.84
CA ALA A 271 1.33 0.54 -21.36
C ALA A 271 1.24 1.27 -22.70
N LYS A 272 0.35 0.80 -23.60
CA LYS A 272 0.12 1.42 -24.90
C LYS A 272 -0.21 2.91 -24.75
N LEU A 273 -1.04 3.27 -23.77
CA LEU A 273 -1.36 4.67 -23.48
C LEU A 273 -0.09 5.50 -23.17
N TYR A 274 0.74 5.06 -22.23
CA TYR A 274 1.98 5.76 -21.86
C TYR A 274 2.93 5.89 -23.06
N LEU A 275 3.08 4.84 -23.86
CA LEU A 275 3.90 4.86 -25.07
C LEU A 275 3.32 5.80 -26.13
N CYS A 276 2.00 5.87 -26.28
CA CYS A 276 1.34 6.80 -27.20
C CYS A 276 1.57 8.26 -26.80
N VAL A 277 1.32 8.63 -25.53
CA VAL A 277 1.50 10.02 -25.08
C VAL A 277 2.97 10.45 -25.10
N LEU A 278 3.93 9.53 -24.92
CA LEU A 278 5.35 9.81 -25.03
C LEU A 278 5.84 9.89 -26.49
N GLY A 279 5.07 9.35 -27.44
CA GLY A 279 5.44 9.31 -28.86
C GLY A 279 6.30 8.10 -29.25
N LEU A 280 6.27 7.05 -28.43
CA LEU A 280 6.90 5.76 -28.71
C LEU A 280 5.93 4.75 -29.32
N MET A 281 4.65 5.08 -29.51
CA MET A 281 3.67 4.21 -30.17
C MET A 281 2.60 5.06 -30.88
N SER A 282 2.04 4.56 -31.98
CA SER A 282 0.90 5.22 -32.63
C SER A 282 -0.40 4.98 -31.86
N TRP A 283 -1.25 6.01 -31.78
CA TRP A 283 -2.64 5.91 -31.30
C TRP A 283 -3.48 4.89 -32.09
N ASP A 284 -3.06 4.48 -33.29
CA ASP A 284 -3.71 3.39 -34.03
C ASP A 284 -3.52 2.01 -33.39
N CYS A 285 -2.55 1.86 -32.49
CA CYS A 285 -2.19 0.62 -31.81
C CYS A 285 -2.89 0.42 -30.46
N ILE A 286 -3.75 1.34 -30.02
CA ILE A 286 -4.53 1.21 -28.79
C ILE A 286 -6.01 1.00 -29.11
N ASP A 287 -6.69 0.16 -28.34
CA ASP A 287 -8.14 0.02 -28.42
C ASP A 287 -8.81 1.36 -28.09
N PRO A 288 -9.84 1.80 -28.85
CA PRO A 288 -10.48 3.08 -28.61
C PRO A 288 -11.03 3.23 -27.20
N ILE A 289 -10.79 4.40 -26.59
CA ILE A 289 -11.30 4.77 -25.26
C ILE A 289 -12.18 6.02 -25.43
N PRO A 290 -13.37 5.91 -26.05
CA PRO A 290 -14.16 7.07 -26.45
C PRO A 290 -14.60 7.90 -25.22
N PRO A 291 -14.19 9.18 -25.10
CA PRO A 291 -14.64 10.03 -24.00
C PRO A 291 -16.15 10.27 -24.03
N GLU A 292 -16.81 10.09 -25.18
CA GLU A 292 -18.26 10.22 -25.34
C GLU A 292 -19.06 9.27 -24.44
N LEU A 293 -18.45 8.19 -23.93
CA LEU A 293 -19.09 7.34 -22.92
C LEU A 293 -19.51 8.12 -21.68
N TRP A 294 -18.77 9.17 -21.29
CA TRP A 294 -19.11 10.02 -20.14
C TRP A 294 -20.33 10.90 -20.36
N LEU A 295 -20.80 11.06 -21.60
CA LEU A 295 -22.02 11.80 -21.93
C LEU A 295 -23.28 10.93 -21.88
N LEU A 296 -23.14 9.63 -21.67
CA LEU A 296 -24.28 8.71 -21.59
C LEU A 296 -25.14 9.05 -20.37
N PRO A 297 -26.48 8.99 -20.47
CA PRO A 297 -27.33 9.19 -19.31
C PRO A 297 -27.17 8.03 -18.32
N ASP A 298 -27.37 8.28 -17.04
CA ASP A 298 -27.15 7.28 -15.98
C ASP A 298 -27.99 5.99 -16.16
N TRP A 299 -29.14 6.05 -16.86
CA TRP A 299 -29.98 4.88 -17.13
C TRP A 299 -29.50 4.02 -18.32
N PHE A 300 -28.56 4.49 -19.14
CA PHE A 300 -28.09 3.81 -20.35
C PHE A 300 -27.31 2.54 -20.00
N PRO A 301 -27.79 1.34 -20.45
CA PRO A 301 -27.65 -0.02 -19.91
C PRO A 301 -26.63 -0.30 -18.79
N TYR A 302 -26.55 0.58 -17.79
CA TYR A 302 -25.54 0.58 -16.75
C TYR A 302 -24.07 0.52 -17.21
N ILE A 303 -23.79 0.96 -18.46
CA ILE A 303 -22.44 1.07 -19.04
C ILE A 303 -21.78 2.42 -18.69
N GLN A 304 -22.57 3.40 -18.23
CA GLN A 304 -22.08 4.73 -17.85
C GLN A 304 -20.87 4.64 -16.90
N PRO A 305 -19.68 5.15 -17.25
CA PRO A 305 -18.46 4.96 -16.47
C PRO A 305 -18.55 5.46 -15.01
N GLY A 306 -19.39 6.45 -14.74
CA GLY A 306 -19.66 6.92 -13.36
C GLY A 306 -20.17 5.84 -12.40
N LYS A 307 -20.70 4.73 -12.93
CA LYS A 307 -21.20 3.58 -12.15
C LYS A 307 -20.21 2.43 -12.03
N TRP A 308 -19.07 2.49 -12.72
CA TRP A 308 -18.02 1.49 -12.54
C TRP A 308 -17.35 1.66 -11.18
N TRP A 309 -16.61 0.63 -10.77
CA TRP A 309 -15.74 0.70 -9.59
C TRP A 309 -14.90 1.99 -9.62
N CYS A 310 -14.74 2.63 -8.47
CA CYS A 310 -14.08 3.93 -8.36
C CYS A 310 -12.68 3.95 -8.97
N HIS A 311 -11.83 2.98 -8.66
CA HIS A 311 -10.50 2.84 -9.27
C HIS A 311 -10.56 2.70 -10.79
N CYS A 312 -11.45 1.84 -11.30
CA CYS A 312 -11.61 1.66 -12.73
C CYS A 312 -12.03 2.98 -13.39
N ARG A 313 -13.11 3.63 -12.92
CA ARG A 313 -13.61 4.84 -13.59
C ARG A 313 -12.63 6.00 -13.52
N VAL A 314 -11.94 6.21 -12.40
CA VAL A 314 -11.05 7.39 -12.24
C VAL A 314 -9.69 7.18 -12.91
N VAL A 315 -9.30 5.94 -13.20
CA VAL A 315 -8.18 5.66 -14.12
C VAL A 315 -8.63 5.82 -15.57
N TYR A 316 -9.76 5.23 -15.96
CA TYR A 316 -10.25 5.31 -17.35
C TYR A 316 -10.74 6.72 -17.74
N LEU A 317 -11.07 7.59 -16.78
CA LEU A 317 -11.44 8.99 -17.00
C LEU A 317 -10.32 9.79 -17.71
N PRO A 318 -9.11 9.97 -17.14
CA PRO A 318 -8.03 10.65 -17.82
C PRO A 318 -7.51 9.84 -19.01
N MET A 319 -7.60 8.50 -19.02
CA MET A 319 -7.27 7.72 -20.23
C MET A 319 -8.16 8.09 -21.42
N ALA A 320 -9.48 8.20 -21.20
CA ALA A 320 -10.44 8.60 -22.23
C ALA A 320 -10.21 10.05 -22.68
N TYR A 321 -9.87 10.95 -21.75
CA TYR A 321 -9.50 12.33 -22.06
C TYR A 321 -8.25 12.40 -22.96
N LEU A 322 -7.17 11.72 -22.57
CA LEU A 322 -5.90 11.69 -23.29
C LEU A 322 -6.05 11.03 -24.67
N TYR A 323 -6.76 9.90 -24.75
CA TYR A 323 -7.08 9.26 -26.02
C TYR A 323 -7.92 10.19 -26.92
N GLY A 324 -8.95 10.83 -26.36
CA GLY A 324 -9.83 11.73 -27.07
C GLY A 324 -9.12 12.96 -27.63
N LEU A 325 -8.11 13.47 -26.89
CA LEU A 325 -7.20 14.53 -27.33
C LEU A 325 -6.25 14.06 -28.44
N GLY A 326 -5.74 12.83 -28.34
CA GLY A 326 -4.74 12.29 -29.28
C GLY A 326 -3.41 13.06 -29.29
N LYS A 327 -3.14 13.84 -28.25
CA LYS A 327 -1.89 14.60 -28.11
C LYS A 327 -0.73 13.67 -27.79
N VAL A 328 0.44 14.04 -28.28
CA VAL A 328 1.72 13.38 -28.03
C VAL A 328 2.66 14.44 -27.47
N TYR A 329 3.67 14.02 -26.71
CA TYR A 329 4.78 14.85 -26.28
C TYR A 329 5.28 15.75 -27.42
N ASP A 330 5.25 17.07 -27.20
CA ASP A 330 5.47 18.07 -28.26
C ASP A 330 6.82 17.93 -28.97
N LYS A 331 7.84 17.40 -28.28
CA LYS A 331 9.19 17.21 -28.83
C LYS A 331 9.47 15.78 -29.30
N ALA A 332 8.47 14.90 -29.36
CA ALA A 332 8.68 13.49 -29.70
C ALA A 332 9.45 13.26 -31.02
N GLU A 333 9.26 14.13 -32.02
CA GLU A 333 9.97 14.02 -33.31
C GLU A 333 11.38 14.63 -33.31
N SER A 334 11.67 15.59 -32.41
CA SER A 334 12.96 16.29 -32.36
C SER A 334 13.87 15.84 -31.23
N ASP A 335 13.34 15.12 -30.24
CA ASP A 335 14.06 14.62 -29.08
C ASP A 335 14.93 13.40 -29.44
N PRO A 336 16.28 13.49 -29.34
CA PRO A 336 17.18 12.40 -29.68
C PRO A 336 16.92 11.12 -28.88
N LEU A 337 16.59 11.23 -27.60
CA LEU A 337 16.38 10.06 -26.73
C LEU A 337 15.13 9.29 -27.16
N ILE A 338 14.08 9.99 -27.62
CA ILE A 338 12.88 9.36 -28.16
C ILE A 338 13.19 8.64 -29.47
N GLN A 339 14.05 9.20 -30.33
CA GLN A 339 14.48 8.53 -31.57
C GLN A 339 15.35 7.29 -31.29
N GLU A 340 16.23 7.36 -30.29
CA GLU A 340 17.00 6.21 -29.79
C GLU A 340 16.07 5.11 -29.28
N LEU A 341 15.11 5.45 -28.40
CA LEU A 341 14.12 4.51 -27.88
C LEU A 341 13.28 3.85 -28.97
N ARG A 342 12.88 4.60 -30.01
CA ARG A 342 12.20 4.05 -31.19
C ARG A 342 13.08 3.04 -31.93
N THR A 343 14.39 3.30 -32.04
CA THR A 343 15.32 2.37 -32.67
C THR A 343 15.51 1.12 -31.81
N GLU A 344 15.73 1.30 -30.51
CA GLU A 344 15.96 0.24 -29.53
C GLU A 344 14.75 -0.71 -29.41
N LEU A 345 13.55 -0.18 -29.19
CA LEU A 345 12.34 -0.98 -28.90
C LEU A 345 11.68 -1.59 -30.14
N TYR A 346 12.02 -1.12 -31.35
CA TYR A 346 11.40 -1.57 -32.59
C TYR A 346 12.41 -2.12 -33.58
N LYS A 347 13.35 -1.31 -34.08
CA LYS A 347 14.31 -1.75 -35.09
C LYS A 347 15.23 -2.84 -34.55
N ASN A 348 15.79 -2.66 -33.36
CA ASN A 348 16.74 -3.62 -32.79
C ASN A 348 16.04 -4.89 -32.30
N VAL A 349 14.80 -4.79 -31.79
CA VAL A 349 14.02 -5.93 -31.28
C VAL A 349 13.38 -6.73 -32.43
N SER A 350 12.84 -6.07 -33.45
CA SER A 350 11.99 -6.72 -34.47
C SER A 350 12.51 -6.63 -35.91
N GLY A 351 13.57 -5.86 -36.15
CA GLY A 351 14.08 -5.57 -37.49
C GLY A 351 13.22 -4.59 -38.31
N ILE A 352 12.09 -4.11 -37.76
CA ILE A 352 11.16 -3.22 -38.45
C ILE A 352 11.27 -1.80 -37.87
N GLU A 353 11.47 -0.83 -38.76
CA GLU A 353 11.52 0.59 -38.41
C GLU A 353 10.21 1.07 -37.78
N TYR A 354 10.28 2.01 -36.83
CA TYR A 354 9.13 2.58 -36.13
C TYR A 354 8.00 3.03 -37.07
N SER A 355 8.35 3.75 -38.14
CA SER A 355 7.36 4.25 -39.13
C SER A 355 6.68 3.17 -39.97
N LYS A 356 7.21 1.94 -39.96
CA LYS A 356 6.70 0.79 -40.72
C LYS A 356 6.01 -0.26 -39.83
N GLN A 357 5.87 0.01 -38.54
CA GLN A 357 5.23 -0.93 -37.62
C GLN A 357 3.73 -1.10 -37.98
N PRO A 358 3.21 -2.34 -37.90
CA PRO A 358 1.81 -2.63 -38.23
C PRO A 358 0.88 -2.32 -37.06
N TRP A 359 0.75 -1.04 -36.69
CA TRP A 359 0.02 -0.57 -35.49
C TRP A 359 -1.38 -1.18 -35.34
N THR A 360 -2.19 -1.14 -36.39
CA THR A 360 -3.58 -1.61 -36.37
C THR A 360 -3.72 -3.13 -36.16
N LYS A 361 -2.70 -3.92 -36.56
CA LYS A 361 -2.69 -5.38 -36.43
C LYS A 361 -2.63 -5.81 -34.97
N PHE A 362 -1.92 -5.07 -34.14
CA PHE A 362 -1.67 -5.40 -32.74
C PHE A 362 -2.51 -4.56 -31.76
N ARG A 363 -3.54 -3.86 -32.25
CA ARG A 363 -4.37 -2.96 -31.46
C ARG A 363 -4.95 -3.62 -30.20
N SER A 364 -5.71 -4.70 -30.39
CA SER A 364 -6.33 -5.48 -29.31
C SER A 364 -5.49 -6.70 -28.91
N TYR A 365 -4.27 -6.83 -29.45
CA TYR A 365 -3.37 -7.91 -29.08
C TYR A 365 -2.71 -7.59 -27.74
N VAL A 366 -2.68 -8.58 -26.85
CA VAL A 366 -1.97 -8.56 -25.57
C VAL A 366 -1.15 -9.84 -25.51
N ASN A 367 0.13 -9.75 -25.14
CA ASN A 367 0.99 -10.91 -25.02
C ASN A 367 0.41 -11.89 -23.97
N PRO A 368 0.42 -13.21 -24.21
CA PRO A 368 -0.08 -14.21 -23.26
C PRO A 368 0.48 -14.11 -21.84
N ARG A 369 1.70 -13.60 -21.66
CA ARG A 369 2.31 -13.36 -20.33
C ARG A 369 1.61 -12.29 -19.50
N ASP A 370 0.98 -11.32 -20.18
CA ASP A 370 0.22 -10.23 -19.56
C ASP A 370 -1.28 -10.56 -19.52
N ASN A 371 -1.77 -11.47 -20.36
CA ASN A 371 -3.20 -11.70 -20.57
C ASN A 371 -3.83 -12.62 -19.50
N TYR A 372 -3.95 -12.10 -18.27
CA TYR A 372 -4.60 -12.78 -17.14
C TYR A 372 -6.11 -12.96 -17.34
N HIS A 373 -6.77 -11.96 -17.91
CA HIS A 373 -8.21 -11.93 -18.18
C HIS A 373 -8.46 -11.73 -19.68
N PRO A 374 -8.52 -12.82 -20.47
CA PRO A 374 -8.71 -12.74 -21.91
C PRO A 374 -10.00 -12.03 -22.29
N PHE A 375 -9.91 -11.18 -23.32
CA PHE A 375 -11.06 -10.47 -23.86
C PHE A 375 -12.14 -11.43 -24.37
N THR A 376 -13.39 -11.11 -24.05
CA THR A 376 -14.54 -11.84 -24.53
C THR A 376 -14.86 -11.51 -25.99
N GLN A 377 -15.64 -12.36 -26.66
CA GLN A 377 -16.12 -12.08 -28.03
C GLN A 377 -16.99 -10.81 -28.08
N LEU A 378 -17.73 -10.51 -27.02
CA LEU A 378 -18.54 -9.30 -26.92
C LEU A 378 -17.64 -8.06 -26.85
N TYR A 379 -16.59 -8.10 -26.02
CA TYR A 379 -15.59 -7.03 -25.98
C TYR A 379 -14.96 -6.79 -27.35
N ALA A 380 -14.47 -7.86 -28.00
CA ALA A 380 -13.88 -7.75 -29.34
C ALA A 380 -14.86 -7.13 -30.37
N SER A 381 -16.14 -7.51 -30.30
CA SER A 381 -17.19 -6.93 -31.16
C SER A 381 -17.44 -5.45 -30.85
N MET A 382 -17.47 -5.08 -29.58
CA MET A 382 -17.59 -3.68 -29.13
C MET A 382 -16.43 -2.83 -29.63
N ILE A 383 -15.19 -3.33 -29.57
CA ILE A 383 -14.02 -2.63 -30.11
C ILE A 383 -14.14 -2.40 -31.61
N HIS A 384 -14.63 -3.36 -32.40
CA HIS A 384 -14.88 -3.13 -33.83
C HIS A 384 -15.88 -1.99 -34.08
N VAL A 385 -16.93 -1.91 -33.25
CA VAL A 385 -17.91 -0.81 -33.32
C VAL A 385 -17.24 0.52 -32.97
N PHE A 386 -16.42 0.58 -31.91
CA PHE A 386 -15.71 1.80 -31.54
C PHE A 386 -14.69 2.23 -32.60
N VAL A 387 -13.98 1.30 -33.22
CA VAL A 387 -13.07 1.61 -34.35
C VAL A 387 -13.84 2.19 -35.53
N ALA A 388 -15.00 1.63 -35.87
CA ALA A 388 -15.86 2.18 -36.91
C ALA A 388 -16.39 3.57 -36.53
N TYR A 389 -16.76 3.78 -35.26
CA TYR A 389 -17.16 5.07 -34.73
C TYR A 389 -16.06 6.14 -34.88
N GLU A 390 -14.84 5.84 -34.41
CA GLU A 390 -13.69 6.74 -34.49
C GLU A 390 -13.33 7.13 -35.93
N LYS A 391 -13.48 6.18 -36.87
CA LYS A 391 -13.12 6.38 -38.27
C LYS A 391 -14.19 7.11 -39.08
N TYR A 392 -15.48 6.85 -38.85
CA TYR A 392 -16.55 7.29 -39.75
C TYR A 392 -17.60 8.18 -39.11
N PHE A 393 -17.80 8.11 -37.79
CA PHE A 393 -18.94 8.75 -37.11
C PHE A 393 -18.54 9.75 -36.03
N LYS A 394 -17.24 9.98 -35.82
CA LYS A 394 -16.73 10.96 -34.85
C LYS A 394 -17.23 12.37 -35.18
N ILE A 395 -18.17 12.87 -34.40
CA ILE A 395 -18.71 14.24 -34.52
C ILE A 395 -17.96 15.15 -33.54
N GLY A 396 -17.27 16.16 -34.08
CA GLY A 396 -16.42 17.06 -33.28
C GLY A 396 -17.13 17.77 -32.12
N TYR A 397 -18.41 18.10 -32.27
CA TYR A 397 -19.20 18.69 -31.18
C TYR A 397 -19.30 17.78 -29.95
N PHE A 398 -19.63 16.50 -30.14
CA PHE A 398 -19.73 15.54 -29.04
C PHE A 398 -18.37 15.23 -28.44
N ARG A 399 -17.32 15.11 -29.26
CA ARG A 399 -15.93 14.96 -28.78
C ARG A 399 -15.53 16.11 -27.86
N ASN A 400 -15.75 17.36 -28.29
CA ASN A 400 -15.39 18.53 -27.49
C ASN A 400 -16.19 18.61 -26.18
N LYS A 401 -17.49 18.30 -26.22
CA LYS A 401 -18.33 18.25 -25.02
C LYS A 401 -17.88 17.14 -24.06
N ALA A 402 -17.53 15.97 -24.60
CA ALA A 402 -17.04 14.85 -23.82
C ALA A 402 -15.70 15.16 -23.16
N LEU A 403 -14.75 15.75 -23.89
CA LEU A 403 -13.47 16.21 -23.35
C LEU A 403 -13.65 17.27 -22.26
N SER A 404 -14.56 18.23 -22.47
CA SER A 404 -14.91 19.23 -21.45
C SER A 404 -15.50 18.60 -20.19
N THR A 405 -16.30 17.54 -20.34
CA THR A 405 -16.88 16.80 -19.20
C THR A 405 -15.79 16.03 -18.47
N CYS A 406 -14.90 15.34 -19.20
CA CYS A 406 -13.83 14.57 -18.59
C CYS A 406 -12.87 15.46 -17.78
N ILE A 407 -12.45 16.61 -18.33
CA ILE A 407 -11.55 17.51 -17.62
C ILE A 407 -12.22 18.18 -16.41
N ASP A 408 -13.54 18.41 -16.45
CA ASP A 408 -14.30 18.89 -15.29
C ASP A 408 -14.28 17.86 -14.15
N HIS A 409 -14.53 16.59 -14.45
CA HIS A 409 -14.41 15.51 -13.46
C HIS A 409 -12.98 15.34 -12.91
N ILE A 410 -11.96 15.52 -13.76
CA ILE A 410 -10.54 15.49 -13.34
C ILE A 410 -10.26 16.63 -12.35
N LYS A 411 -10.61 17.88 -12.70
CA LYS A 411 -10.43 19.04 -11.83
C LYS A 411 -11.19 18.91 -10.51
N TYR A 412 -12.40 18.34 -10.57
CA TYR A 412 -13.16 18.04 -9.36
C TYR A 412 -12.40 17.09 -8.44
N GLU A 413 -11.96 15.93 -8.95
CA GLU A 413 -11.19 14.94 -8.17
C GLU A 413 -9.93 15.56 -7.58
N ASP A 414 -9.19 16.35 -8.37
CA ASP A 414 -7.98 17.04 -7.93
C ASP A 414 -8.27 18.01 -6.77
N SER A 415 -9.35 18.78 -6.88
CA SER A 415 -9.73 19.78 -5.86
C SER A 415 -10.16 19.15 -4.53
N VAL A 416 -10.85 17.99 -4.55
CA VAL A 416 -11.41 17.38 -3.34
C VAL A 416 -10.49 16.36 -2.68
N THR A 417 -9.33 16.08 -3.29
CA THR A 417 -8.29 15.17 -2.76
C THR A 417 -6.95 15.89 -2.55
N ASN A 418 -6.95 17.22 -2.62
CA ASN A 418 -5.74 18.03 -2.56
C ASN A 418 -4.65 17.57 -3.55
N HIS A 419 -5.05 17.14 -4.76
CA HIS A 419 -4.21 16.64 -5.85
C HIS A 419 -3.48 15.31 -5.55
N ILE A 420 -3.89 14.61 -4.50
CA ILE A 420 -3.43 13.24 -4.22
C ILE A 420 -4.15 12.25 -5.15
N CYS A 421 -5.43 12.50 -5.42
CA CYS A 421 -6.35 11.61 -6.13
C CYS A 421 -6.55 10.27 -5.39
N ILE A 422 -7.42 9.37 -5.89
CA ILE A 422 -7.63 8.07 -5.24
C ILE A 422 -6.35 7.20 -5.16
N GLY A 423 -5.45 7.29 -6.14
CA GLY A 423 -4.30 6.39 -6.27
C GLY A 423 -3.24 6.91 -7.25
N PRO A 424 -2.11 6.19 -7.38
CA PRO A 424 -0.94 6.68 -8.10
C PRO A 424 -1.17 6.80 -9.61
N VAL A 425 -1.95 5.88 -10.20
CA VAL A 425 -2.18 5.85 -11.66
C VAL A 425 -3.03 7.03 -12.09
N ASN A 426 -4.18 7.27 -11.45
CA ASN A 426 -5.00 8.42 -11.81
C ASN A 426 -4.36 9.74 -11.38
N LYS A 427 -3.61 9.78 -10.28
CA LYS A 427 -2.79 10.97 -9.94
C LYS A 427 -1.87 11.38 -11.07
N VAL A 428 -1.14 10.43 -11.65
CA VAL A 428 -0.18 10.67 -12.73
C VAL A 428 -0.89 11.08 -14.03
N LEU A 429 -1.98 10.41 -14.37
CA LEU A 429 -2.73 10.70 -15.60
C LEU A 429 -3.57 11.98 -15.50
N ASN A 430 -4.10 12.34 -14.32
CA ASN A 430 -4.75 13.63 -14.07
C ASN A 430 -3.73 14.76 -14.23
N MET A 431 -2.55 14.63 -13.60
CA MET A 431 -1.47 15.60 -13.76
C MET A 431 -1.09 15.83 -15.23
N LEU A 432 -0.96 14.75 -16.02
CA LEU A 432 -0.71 14.86 -17.46
C LEU A 432 -1.86 15.53 -18.21
N SER A 433 -3.12 15.20 -17.86
CA SER A 433 -4.31 15.80 -18.45
C SER A 433 -4.38 17.30 -18.20
N VAL A 434 -4.07 17.73 -16.96
CA VAL A 434 -3.98 19.14 -16.57
C VAL A 434 -2.85 19.84 -17.32
N TYR A 435 -1.68 19.21 -17.44
CA TYR A 435 -0.57 19.75 -18.23
C TYR A 435 -0.97 20.00 -19.70
N PHE A 436 -1.61 19.03 -20.36
CA PHE A 436 -2.06 19.18 -21.75
C PHE A 436 -3.23 20.16 -21.93
N HIS A 437 -4.01 20.41 -20.88
CA HIS A 437 -5.14 21.32 -20.90
C HIS A 437 -4.74 22.77 -20.60
N GLU A 438 -3.89 22.99 -19.60
CA GLU A 438 -3.61 24.30 -19.00
C GLU A 438 -2.14 24.73 -19.14
N GLY A 439 -1.21 23.79 -19.33
CA GLY A 439 0.24 24.03 -19.35
C GLY A 439 0.91 23.95 -17.98
N SER A 440 2.25 23.99 -17.94
CA SER A 440 3.04 23.79 -16.71
C SER A 440 3.07 25.00 -15.76
N GLN A 441 2.63 26.16 -16.21
CA GLN A 441 2.76 27.41 -15.43
C GLN A 441 1.61 27.63 -14.45
N THR A 442 0.56 26.82 -14.48
CA THR A 442 -0.62 27.01 -13.61
C THR A 442 -0.38 26.49 -12.20
N GLU A 443 -0.98 27.15 -11.22
CA GLU A 443 -0.94 26.70 -9.82
C GLU A 443 -1.56 25.32 -9.64
N HIS A 444 -2.56 24.98 -10.46
CA HIS A 444 -3.18 23.66 -10.49
C HIS A 444 -2.16 22.55 -10.84
N PHE A 445 -1.35 22.75 -11.89
CA PHE A 445 -0.28 21.82 -12.24
C PHE A 445 0.83 21.77 -11.17
N LYS A 446 1.24 22.92 -10.63
CA LYS A 446 2.25 22.98 -9.56
C LYS A 446 1.82 22.27 -8.28
N ALA A 447 0.52 22.30 -7.96
CA ALA A 447 -0.04 21.56 -6.83
C ALA A 447 0.06 20.04 -7.04
N HIS A 448 -0.18 19.56 -8.27
CA HIS A 448 0.07 18.17 -8.63
C HIS A 448 1.55 17.77 -8.47
N LEU A 449 2.48 18.63 -8.91
CA LEU A 449 3.92 18.37 -8.76
C LEU A 449 4.34 18.24 -7.30
N ASP A 450 3.73 19.02 -6.40
CA ASP A 450 3.97 18.86 -4.97
C ASP A 450 3.60 17.45 -4.50
N ARG A 451 2.42 16.97 -4.88
CA ARG A 451 1.91 15.67 -4.44
C ARG A 451 2.64 14.46 -5.06
N VAL A 452 3.54 14.63 -6.02
CA VAL A 452 4.37 13.52 -6.55
C VAL A 452 5.22 12.88 -5.46
N TYR A 453 5.78 13.71 -4.56
CA TYR A 453 6.67 13.23 -3.50
C TYR A 453 5.95 12.45 -2.40
N ASP A 454 4.63 12.61 -2.28
CA ASP A 454 3.80 11.89 -1.30
C ASP A 454 3.70 10.38 -1.63
N TYR A 455 4.02 10.00 -2.87
CA TYR A 455 4.02 8.62 -3.35
C TYR A 455 5.43 8.04 -3.47
N LEU A 456 6.50 8.81 -3.22
CA LEU A 456 7.87 8.33 -3.36
C LEU A 456 8.37 7.77 -2.03
N TRP A 457 8.75 6.50 -2.06
CA TRP A 457 9.20 5.78 -0.87
C TRP A 457 10.57 5.20 -1.06
N LEU A 458 11.47 5.50 -0.12
CA LEU A 458 12.82 4.94 -0.07
C LEU A 458 12.87 3.74 0.88
N SER A 459 13.43 2.64 0.40
CA SER A 459 13.71 1.43 1.17
C SER A 459 15.12 0.90 0.88
N ASP A 460 15.49 -0.18 1.56
CA ASP A 460 16.78 -0.83 1.44
C ASP A 460 17.13 -1.25 0.00
N ASP A 461 16.14 -1.49 -0.86
CA ASP A 461 16.26 -1.87 -2.27
C ASP A 461 16.17 -0.70 -3.28
N GLY A 462 15.79 0.50 -2.85
CA GLY A 462 15.78 1.71 -3.68
C GLY A 462 14.54 2.56 -3.46
N MET A 463 14.35 3.56 -4.32
CA MET A 463 13.16 4.40 -4.31
C MET A 463 12.11 3.88 -5.28
N LYS A 464 10.91 3.65 -4.76
CA LYS A 464 9.75 3.16 -5.50
C LYS A 464 8.58 4.13 -5.41
N TYR A 465 7.55 3.86 -6.21
CA TYR A 465 6.29 4.59 -6.18
C TYR A 465 5.23 3.75 -5.48
N GLN A 466 4.67 4.28 -4.41
CA GLN A 466 3.71 3.62 -3.53
C GLN A 466 2.39 3.35 -4.26
N GLY A 467 1.67 2.28 -3.88
CA GLY A 467 0.37 1.93 -4.45
C GLY A 467 -0.78 2.86 -4.03
N TYR A 468 -0.56 3.65 -2.98
CA TYR A 468 -1.37 4.77 -2.45
C TYR A 468 -0.39 5.84 -1.96
N ASN A 469 -0.84 6.97 -1.43
CA ASN A 469 0.06 7.89 -0.70
C ASN A 469 0.51 7.33 0.68
N GLY A 470 0.34 6.02 0.91
CA GLY A 470 0.66 5.26 2.11
C GLY A 470 -0.50 4.38 2.59
N SER A 471 -0.28 3.65 3.69
CA SER A 471 -1.25 2.77 4.39
C SER A 471 -1.50 3.21 5.84
N GLN A 472 -1.38 4.50 6.11
CA GLN A 472 -1.20 5.07 7.44
C GLN A 472 -2.35 4.74 8.40
N LEU A 473 -3.59 5.05 8.01
CA LEU A 473 -4.72 4.73 8.87
C LEU A 473 -4.90 3.22 9.03
N TRP A 474 -4.84 2.49 7.92
CA TRP A 474 -5.01 1.04 7.91
C TRP A 474 -4.07 0.34 8.90
N ASP A 475 -2.77 0.64 8.83
CA ASP A 475 -1.77 0.07 9.71
C ASP A 475 -1.96 0.51 11.16
N THR A 476 -2.31 1.78 11.38
CA THR A 476 -2.52 2.34 12.73
C THR A 476 -3.75 1.74 13.41
N ALA A 477 -4.83 1.51 12.67
CA ALA A 477 -6.05 0.90 13.18
C ALA A 477 -5.80 -0.55 13.62
N PHE A 478 -5.14 -1.36 12.78
CA PHE A 478 -4.80 -2.73 13.18
C PHE A 478 -3.75 -2.79 14.29
N ALA A 479 -2.72 -1.94 14.26
CA ALA A 479 -1.74 -1.84 15.34
C ALA A 479 -2.41 -1.57 16.69
N THR A 480 -3.35 -0.62 16.71
CA THR A 480 -4.13 -0.26 17.89
C THR A 480 -4.90 -1.47 18.43
N GLN A 481 -5.63 -2.17 17.57
CA GLN A 481 -6.39 -3.35 17.96
C GLN A 481 -5.49 -4.49 18.46
N ALA A 482 -4.36 -4.74 17.79
CA ALA A 482 -3.41 -5.80 18.15
C ALA A 482 -2.77 -5.58 19.53
N ILE A 483 -2.39 -4.33 19.85
CA ILE A 483 -1.83 -3.96 21.16
C ILE A 483 -2.93 -3.95 22.23
N ALA A 484 -4.11 -3.40 21.93
CA ALA A 484 -5.24 -3.40 22.87
C ALA A 484 -5.68 -4.83 23.23
N GLU A 485 -5.59 -5.78 22.30
CA GLU A 485 -5.92 -7.18 22.52
C GLU A 485 -5.11 -7.82 23.66
N TYR A 486 -3.84 -7.43 23.84
CA TYR A 486 -3.01 -7.90 24.94
C TYR A 486 -3.62 -7.50 26.29
N TYR A 487 -4.00 -6.23 26.42
CA TYR A 487 -4.51 -5.67 27.68
C TYR A 487 -5.91 -6.17 28.04
N LYS A 488 -6.69 -6.62 27.06
CA LYS A 488 -7.98 -7.29 27.31
C LYS A 488 -7.85 -8.59 28.12
N ARG A 489 -6.64 -9.15 28.30
CA ARG A 489 -6.40 -10.32 29.18
C ARG A 489 -6.58 -10.03 30.67
N PHE A 490 -6.43 -8.76 31.09
CA PHE A 490 -6.48 -8.37 32.50
C PHE A 490 -7.91 -7.96 32.86
N LYS A 491 -8.56 -8.73 33.73
CA LYS A 491 -9.92 -8.49 34.23
C LYS A 491 -9.90 -8.03 35.67
N SER A 492 -10.83 -7.17 36.05
CA SER A 492 -11.01 -6.76 37.44
C SER A 492 -11.50 -7.92 38.32
N SER A 493 -10.97 -8.01 39.55
CA SER A 493 -11.44 -8.91 40.62
C SER A 493 -12.91 -8.77 40.98
N ASN A 494 -13.53 -7.64 40.65
CA ASN A 494 -14.83 -7.24 41.19
C ASN A 494 -16.04 -7.93 40.52
N GLY A 495 -15.79 -8.98 39.71
CA GLY A 495 -16.83 -9.77 39.06
C GLY A 495 -17.55 -9.05 37.92
N SER A 496 -17.11 -7.85 37.54
CA SER A 496 -17.59 -7.14 36.37
C SER A 496 -16.84 -7.59 35.12
N ASP A 497 -17.51 -7.56 33.96
CA ASP A 497 -16.91 -7.87 32.65
C ASP A 497 -15.89 -6.80 32.18
N HIS A 498 -15.28 -6.05 33.11
CA HIS A 498 -14.46 -4.88 32.83
C HIS A 498 -12.97 -5.21 32.84
N HIS A 499 -12.27 -4.60 31.88
CA HIS A 499 -10.81 -4.67 31.78
C HIS A 499 -10.16 -3.77 32.83
N CYS A 500 -9.06 -4.25 33.41
CA CYS A 500 -8.25 -3.46 34.33
C CYS A 500 -7.28 -2.59 33.52
N ILE A 501 -7.33 -1.27 33.69
CA ILE A 501 -6.42 -0.35 33.00
C ILE A 501 -5.03 -0.27 33.67
N GLN A 502 -4.92 -0.66 34.95
CA GLN A 502 -3.68 -0.51 35.71
C GLN A 502 -2.44 -1.13 35.03
N PRO A 503 -2.50 -2.35 34.44
CA PRO A 503 -1.36 -2.91 33.71
C PRO A 503 -0.89 -2.08 32.51
N LEU A 504 -1.79 -1.30 31.90
CA LEU A 504 -1.44 -0.35 30.84
C LEU A 504 -0.80 0.91 31.43
N LEU A 505 -1.34 1.45 32.54
CA LEU A 505 -0.75 2.59 33.25
C LEU A 505 0.65 2.29 33.78
N ASP A 506 0.87 1.04 34.21
CA ASP A 506 2.19 0.54 34.66
C ASP A 506 3.19 0.38 33.50
N ARG A 507 2.76 0.59 32.25
CA ARG A 507 3.59 0.57 31.03
C ARG A 507 3.44 1.87 30.24
N PRO A 508 4.08 2.96 30.69
CA PRO A 508 3.94 4.28 30.07
C PRO A 508 4.26 4.32 28.57
N SER A 509 5.23 3.53 28.10
CA SER A 509 5.56 3.42 26.67
C SER A 509 4.37 2.91 25.85
N HIS A 510 3.71 1.84 26.29
CA HIS A 510 2.56 1.25 25.61
C HIS A 510 1.35 2.18 25.67
N LEU A 511 1.12 2.83 26.82
CA LEU A 511 0.07 3.84 26.97
C LEU A 511 0.27 4.98 25.98
N GLN A 512 1.48 5.55 25.93
CA GLN A 512 1.81 6.63 25.01
C GLN A 512 1.58 6.22 23.55
N THR A 513 2.01 5.01 23.17
CA THR A 513 1.81 4.45 21.83
C THR A 513 0.33 4.41 21.45
N LEU A 514 -0.53 3.88 22.33
CA LEU A 514 -1.97 3.78 22.10
C LEU A 514 -2.64 5.16 22.05
N LEU A 515 -2.25 6.11 22.91
CA LEU A 515 -2.83 7.44 22.92
C LEU A 515 -2.45 8.25 21.68
N LYS A 516 -1.20 8.14 21.20
CA LYS A 516 -0.77 8.72 19.92
C LYS A 516 -1.56 8.14 18.75
N ALA A 517 -1.72 6.81 18.71
CA ALA A 517 -2.51 6.15 17.68
C ALA A 517 -3.99 6.58 17.72
N TYR A 518 -4.57 6.70 18.92
CA TYR A 518 -5.93 7.24 19.11
C TYR A 518 -6.07 8.64 18.53
N ASN A 519 -5.13 9.54 18.87
CA ASN A 519 -5.14 10.91 18.37
C ASN A 519 -5.03 10.95 16.83
N PHE A 520 -4.17 10.12 16.23
CA PHE A 520 -4.04 10.01 14.77
C PHE A 520 -5.33 9.51 14.10
N ILE A 521 -5.93 8.44 14.63
CA ILE A 521 -7.19 7.88 14.10
C ILE A 521 -8.31 8.92 14.23
N ASN A 522 -8.42 9.59 15.38
CA ASN A 522 -9.41 10.65 15.60
C ASN A 522 -9.25 11.79 14.57
N PHE A 523 -8.02 12.26 14.39
CA PHE A 523 -7.70 13.33 13.45
C PHE A 523 -8.04 12.95 11.99
N THR A 524 -7.81 11.69 11.62
CA THR A 524 -7.93 11.20 10.24
C THR A 524 -9.38 10.98 9.78
N GLN A 525 -10.35 11.05 10.69
CA GLN A 525 -11.77 10.95 10.31
C GLN A 525 -12.17 12.09 9.36
N VAL A 526 -12.87 11.75 8.28
CA VAL A 526 -13.40 12.73 7.32
C VAL A 526 -14.50 13.55 8.02
N LYS A 527 -14.30 14.87 8.09
CA LYS A 527 -15.17 15.76 8.87
C LYS A 527 -16.40 16.23 8.11
N GLU A 528 -16.31 16.34 6.79
CA GLU A 528 -17.38 16.85 5.94
C GLU A 528 -17.46 16.09 4.61
N ASP A 529 -18.64 16.09 4.00
CA ASP A 529 -18.82 15.57 2.66
C ASP A 529 -18.20 16.52 1.61
N VAL A 530 -17.65 15.94 0.55
CA VAL A 530 -17.19 16.71 -0.60
C VAL A 530 -18.36 17.42 -1.29
N PRO A 531 -18.17 18.65 -1.79
CA PRO A 531 -19.25 19.42 -2.44
C PRO A 531 -19.72 18.70 -3.71
N ASN A 532 -21.00 18.86 -4.07
CA ASN A 532 -21.60 18.32 -5.31
C ASN A 532 -21.36 16.81 -5.54
N ARG A 533 -21.16 16.02 -4.48
CA ARG A 533 -20.73 14.61 -4.55
C ARG A 533 -21.51 13.75 -5.55
N MET A 534 -22.83 13.95 -5.66
CA MET A 534 -23.68 13.15 -6.54
C MET A 534 -23.37 13.37 -8.02
N SER A 535 -23.06 14.60 -8.43
CA SER A 535 -22.72 14.95 -9.82
C SER A 535 -21.42 14.30 -10.28
N TYR A 536 -20.52 14.00 -9.34
CA TYR A 536 -19.22 13.40 -9.60
C TYR A 536 -19.12 11.96 -9.09
N TYR A 537 -20.26 11.33 -8.80
CA TYR A 537 -20.35 9.94 -8.39
C TYR A 537 -19.52 9.63 -7.13
N ARG A 538 -19.43 10.55 -6.17
CA ARG A 538 -18.77 10.35 -4.87
C ARG A 538 -19.75 9.84 -3.81
N GLN A 539 -19.35 8.80 -3.10
CA GLN A 539 -20.08 8.27 -1.95
C GLN A 539 -20.11 9.28 -0.79
N GLN A 540 -21.11 9.17 0.09
CA GLN A 540 -21.11 9.88 1.37
C GLN A 540 -19.86 9.51 2.18
N SER A 541 -19.24 10.52 2.79
CA SER A 541 -17.91 10.44 3.39
C SER A 541 -17.79 11.04 4.79
N LYS A 542 -18.68 11.95 5.19
CA LYS A 542 -18.68 12.53 6.54
C LYS A 542 -18.78 11.45 7.61
N GLY A 543 -17.77 11.37 8.47
CA GLY A 543 -17.61 10.38 9.52
C GLY A 543 -16.84 9.12 9.11
N GLY A 544 -16.59 8.93 7.82
CA GLY A 544 -15.82 7.81 7.31
C GLY A 544 -14.32 7.97 7.51
N TRP A 545 -13.59 6.89 7.24
CA TRP A 545 -12.14 6.87 7.30
C TRP A 545 -11.53 6.34 5.99
N PRO A 546 -10.47 6.99 5.47
CA PRO A 546 -9.76 6.54 4.29
C PRO A 546 -8.72 5.47 4.60
N PHE A 547 -8.14 4.83 3.57
CA PHE A 547 -7.04 3.88 3.76
C PHE A 547 -5.76 4.54 4.32
N SER A 548 -5.45 5.73 3.81
CA SER A 548 -4.19 6.42 4.04
C SER A 548 -4.35 7.59 5.02
N THR A 549 -4.65 8.78 4.50
CA THR A 549 -4.58 10.06 5.21
C THR A 549 -5.87 10.85 5.05
N LYS A 550 -6.12 11.82 5.94
CA LYS A 550 -7.28 12.71 5.84
C LYS A 550 -7.39 13.43 4.49
N ASP A 551 -6.25 13.90 3.95
CA ASP A 551 -6.19 14.62 2.67
C ASP A 551 -6.62 13.77 1.46
N HIS A 552 -6.40 12.45 1.54
CA HIS A 552 -6.86 11.51 0.50
C HIS A 552 -8.39 11.49 0.43
N GLY A 553 -9.07 11.55 1.58
CA GLY A 553 -10.49 11.88 1.66
C GLY A 553 -11.47 10.87 1.02
N TRP A 554 -11.00 9.68 0.62
CA TRP A 554 -11.83 8.61 0.09
C TRP A 554 -12.15 7.59 1.19
N PRO A 555 -13.36 7.61 1.79
CA PRO A 555 -13.73 6.65 2.82
C PRO A 555 -13.82 5.23 2.22
N ILE A 556 -13.53 4.23 3.04
CA ILE A 556 -13.65 2.81 2.68
C ILE A 556 -14.41 2.10 3.79
N SER A 557 -15.24 1.13 3.43
CA SER A 557 -16.11 0.41 4.36
C SER A 557 -15.32 -0.28 5.49
N ASP A 558 -14.28 -1.04 5.14
CA ASP A 558 -13.40 -1.71 6.10
C ASP A 558 -12.54 -0.72 6.87
N CYS A 559 -11.93 0.27 6.22
CA CYS A 559 -11.12 1.28 6.92
C CYS A 559 -11.97 2.07 7.94
N THR A 560 -13.22 2.37 7.59
CA THR A 560 -14.20 2.97 8.50
C THR A 560 -14.54 2.02 9.64
N ALA A 561 -14.76 0.74 9.36
CA ALA A 561 -15.04 -0.27 10.37
C ALA A 561 -13.85 -0.50 11.33
N GLU A 562 -12.62 -0.60 10.81
CA GLU A 562 -11.40 -0.74 11.60
C GLU A 562 -11.11 0.53 12.41
N GLY A 563 -11.39 1.72 11.87
CA GLY A 563 -11.34 2.99 12.61
C GLY A 563 -12.27 2.98 13.82
N ILE A 564 -13.54 2.59 13.63
CA ILE A 564 -14.52 2.45 14.72
C ILE A 564 -14.03 1.44 15.77
N LYS A 565 -13.64 0.23 15.35
CA LYS A 565 -13.18 -0.83 16.28
C LYS A 565 -11.94 -0.42 17.07
N SER A 566 -11.04 0.36 16.47
CA SER A 566 -9.84 0.85 17.14
C SER A 566 -10.18 1.87 18.23
N ILE A 567 -11.04 2.84 17.92
CA ILE A 567 -11.54 3.83 18.89
C ILE A 567 -12.27 3.12 20.04
N LEU A 568 -13.22 2.24 19.72
CA LEU A 568 -14.00 1.52 20.74
C LEU A 568 -13.15 0.53 21.55
N SER A 569 -12.10 -0.05 20.98
CA SER A 569 -11.17 -0.91 21.72
C SER A 569 -10.39 -0.13 22.77
N ILE A 570 -10.02 1.13 22.51
CA ILE A 570 -9.41 1.99 23.53
C ILE A 570 -10.47 2.41 24.55
N HIS A 571 -11.68 2.77 24.11
CA HIS A 571 -12.78 3.08 25.04
C HIS A 571 -13.08 1.91 26.00
N ASP A 572 -12.96 0.67 25.53
CA ASP A 572 -13.14 -0.54 26.35
C ASP A 572 -12.07 -0.67 27.45
N LEU A 573 -10.83 -0.27 27.17
CA LEU A 573 -9.75 -0.29 28.16
C LEU A 573 -9.94 0.77 29.25
N PHE A 574 -10.52 1.92 28.90
CA PHE A 574 -10.81 3.03 29.83
C PHE A 574 -12.20 2.96 30.48
N GLY A 575 -13.07 2.02 30.06
CA GLY A 575 -14.41 1.87 30.64
C GLY A 575 -15.37 3.03 30.35
N LEU A 576 -15.24 3.69 29.20
CA LEU A 576 -15.97 4.94 28.90
C LEU A 576 -17.50 4.77 28.76
N ASN A 577 -17.99 3.54 28.55
CA ASN A 577 -19.42 3.26 28.41
C ASN A 577 -20.23 3.40 29.72
N GLN A 578 -19.59 3.64 30.87
CA GLN A 578 -20.26 3.51 32.18
C GLN A 578 -19.96 4.62 33.20
N GLN A 579 -18.89 5.40 33.07
CA GLN A 579 -18.51 6.40 34.08
C GLN A 579 -18.11 7.74 33.45
N LYS A 580 -18.74 8.84 33.91
CA LYS A 580 -18.42 10.21 33.45
C LYS A 580 -16.98 10.63 33.78
N ASN A 581 -16.44 10.13 34.89
CA ASN A 581 -15.07 10.40 35.35
C ASN A 581 -13.99 9.81 34.41
N SER A 582 -14.29 8.70 33.72
CA SER A 582 -13.33 8.05 32.81
C SER A 582 -13.08 8.85 31.53
N CYS A 583 -14.04 9.66 31.10
CA CYS A 583 -13.84 10.61 30.00
C CYS A 583 -12.86 11.71 30.38
N GLU A 584 -12.96 12.26 31.60
CA GLU A 584 -12.04 13.30 32.08
C GLU A 584 -10.60 12.77 32.18
N GLU A 585 -10.43 11.52 32.62
CA GLU A 585 -9.12 10.86 32.70
C GLU A 585 -8.46 10.68 31.32
N LEU A 586 -9.21 10.19 30.33
CA LEU A 586 -8.68 10.04 28.97
C LEU A 586 -8.42 11.41 28.31
N GLU A 587 -9.27 12.41 28.52
CA GLU A 587 -9.04 13.76 28.01
C GLU A 587 -7.76 14.38 28.59
N GLN A 588 -7.51 14.22 29.90
CA GLN A 588 -6.29 14.69 30.54
C GLN A 588 -5.03 14.04 29.96
N LEU A 589 -5.09 12.75 29.65
CA LEU A 589 -3.98 12.01 29.03
C LEU A 589 -3.77 12.40 27.56
N LEU A 590 -4.83 12.72 26.82
CA LEU A 590 -4.76 13.12 25.40
C LEU A 590 -4.32 14.57 25.20
N ALA A 591 -4.64 15.48 26.13
CA ALA A 591 -4.36 16.90 26.00
C ALA A 591 -2.89 17.25 25.65
N PRO A 592 -1.86 16.71 26.35
CA PRO A 592 -0.48 17.02 26.01
C PRO A 592 -0.08 16.48 24.62
N ILE A 593 -0.58 15.30 24.25
CA ILE A 593 -0.27 14.63 22.97
C ILE A 593 -0.85 15.41 21.80
N SER A 594 -2.10 15.86 21.92
CA SER A 594 -2.76 16.64 20.88
C SER A 594 -2.05 17.98 20.64
N LEU A 595 -1.56 18.62 21.71
CA LEU A 595 -0.78 19.85 21.62
C LEU A 595 0.55 19.62 20.86
N GLU A 596 1.26 18.54 21.17
CA GLU A 596 2.50 18.17 20.49
C GLU A 596 2.29 17.88 18.99
N CYS A 597 1.24 17.12 18.64
CA CYS A 597 0.92 16.77 17.26
C CYS A 597 0.48 17.99 16.43
N THR A 598 -0.30 18.93 17.00
CA THR A 598 -0.84 20.10 16.29
C THR A 598 0.18 21.21 16.09
N GLN A 599 1.20 21.32 16.96
CA GLN A 599 2.28 22.29 16.84
C GLN A 599 3.38 21.90 15.85
N ASN A 600 3.14 20.96 14.93
CA ASN A 600 4.09 20.56 13.89
C ASN A 600 3.86 21.38 12.59
N PRO A 601 4.70 22.38 12.24
CA PRO A 601 4.38 23.41 11.25
C PRO A 601 4.78 23.04 9.80
N LEU A 602 4.34 21.90 9.26
CA LEU A 602 4.63 21.55 7.85
C LEU A 602 3.66 22.17 6.82
N SER A 603 2.75 23.06 7.23
CA SER A 603 1.81 23.75 6.32
C SER A 603 2.25 25.17 5.92
N GLY A 604 3.33 25.71 6.51
CA GLY A 604 3.85 27.05 6.23
C GLY A 604 4.91 27.12 5.14
N LEU A 605 5.19 25.99 4.48
CA LEU A 605 6.42 25.80 3.71
C LEU A 605 6.29 26.03 2.19
N ILE A 606 5.12 26.47 1.73
CA ILE A 606 4.86 26.83 0.32
C ILE A 606 3.90 28.03 0.26
N HIS A 607 4.16 29.07 1.06
CA HIS A 607 3.55 30.37 0.84
C HIS A 607 4.54 31.48 1.16
N GLU A 608 5.12 32.09 0.13
CA GLU A 608 5.27 33.56 0.03
C GLU A 608 5.80 33.96 -1.37
N SER A 609 4.89 34.43 -2.23
CA SER A 609 5.01 35.70 -2.98
C SER A 609 3.95 35.74 -4.09
N GLY A 610 2.90 36.55 -3.93
CA GLY A 610 1.91 36.80 -4.98
C GLY A 610 0.59 37.31 -4.43
N GLY A 611 0.47 38.64 -4.29
CA GLY A 611 -0.73 39.27 -3.77
C GLY A 611 -1.96 39.06 -4.65
N SER A 612 -3.01 38.51 -4.06
CA SER A 612 -4.39 38.89 -4.41
C SER A 612 -5.23 38.84 -3.14
N SER A 613 -5.90 39.97 -2.88
CA SER A 613 -6.74 40.21 -1.71
C SER A 613 -8.01 39.36 -1.79
N GLN A 614 -8.03 38.22 -1.11
CA GLN A 614 -9.26 37.68 -0.54
C GLN A 614 -9.34 38.07 0.94
N PRO A 615 -10.51 38.44 1.46
CA PRO A 615 -10.63 38.91 2.83
C PRO A 615 -10.18 37.81 3.78
N GLN A 616 -9.29 38.16 4.72
CA GLN A 616 -8.94 37.36 5.87
C GLN A 616 -10.23 36.88 6.54
N GLN A 617 -10.64 35.64 6.26
CA GLN A 617 -11.42 34.88 7.22
C GLN A 617 -10.49 34.71 8.40
N THR A 618 -10.76 35.48 9.45
CA THR A 618 -10.30 35.19 10.81
C THR A 618 -10.39 33.68 11.02
N LEU A 619 -9.24 33.03 11.21
CA LEU A 619 -9.18 31.67 11.74
C LEU A 619 -10.17 31.62 12.91
N PRO A 620 -11.17 30.72 12.89
CA PRO A 620 -12.03 30.55 14.05
C PRO A 620 -11.11 30.33 15.25
N GLN A 621 -11.29 31.12 16.31
CA GLN A 621 -10.76 30.80 17.63
C GLN A 621 -10.98 29.30 17.86
N GLN A 622 -9.92 28.55 18.11
CA GLN A 622 -9.92 27.10 18.31
C GLN A 622 -11.11 26.72 19.19
N THR A 623 -12.19 26.26 18.56
CA THR A 623 -13.29 25.60 19.25
C THR A 623 -12.69 24.34 19.82
N SER A 624 -12.73 24.23 21.16
CA SER A 624 -12.42 23.03 21.95
C SER A 624 -12.60 21.76 21.12
N GLN A 625 -11.51 21.25 20.55
CA GLN A 625 -11.56 20.02 19.78
C GLN A 625 -11.81 18.92 20.81
N HIS A 626 -13.00 18.33 20.85
CA HIS A 626 -13.25 17.18 21.72
C HIS A 626 -12.20 16.10 21.36
N LEU A 627 -11.28 15.88 22.30
CA LEU A 627 -10.15 14.98 22.15
C LEU A 627 -10.61 13.52 22.07
N ILE A 628 -11.77 13.24 22.68
CA ILE A 628 -12.48 11.98 22.59
C ILE A 628 -13.47 12.03 21.42
N LEU A 629 -13.49 10.97 20.62
CA LEU A 629 -14.50 10.75 19.59
C LEU A 629 -15.82 10.36 20.25
N ASP A 630 -16.81 11.23 20.16
CA ASP A 630 -18.11 11.08 20.82
C ASP A 630 -19.11 10.22 20.02
N GLU A 631 -20.29 9.99 20.62
CA GLU A 631 -21.38 9.24 20.00
C GLU A 631 -21.83 9.84 18.67
N GLU A 632 -21.83 11.18 18.53
CA GLU A 632 -22.26 11.86 17.31
C GLU A 632 -21.31 11.53 16.15
N ARG A 633 -20.00 11.65 16.36
CA ARG A 633 -18.99 11.35 15.34
C ARG A 633 -18.91 9.87 15.00
N LEU A 634 -19.11 8.98 15.97
CA LEU A 634 -19.22 7.55 15.70
C LEU A 634 -20.51 7.24 14.92
N THR A 635 -21.62 7.93 15.22
CA THR A 635 -22.87 7.79 14.47
C THR A 635 -22.71 8.23 13.01
N TYR A 636 -21.93 9.28 12.70
CA TYR A 636 -21.60 9.62 11.32
C TYR A 636 -20.86 8.48 10.60
N ALA A 637 -19.91 7.82 11.28
CA ALA A 637 -19.20 6.68 10.72
C ALA A 637 -20.12 5.48 10.44
N ILE A 638 -21.07 5.19 11.35
CA ILE A 638 -22.10 4.17 11.15
C ILE A 638 -22.97 4.49 9.94
N ARG A 639 -23.35 5.77 9.75
CA ARG A 639 -24.09 6.20 8.56
C ARG A 639 -23.32 5.95 7.27
N VAL A 640 -22.00 6.18 7.27
CA VAL A 640 -21.15 5.89 6.11
C VAL A 640 -21.17 4.39 5.79
N ILE A 641 -20.92 3.51 6.77
CA ILE A 641 -21.00 2.06 6.59
C ILE A 641 -22.38 1.64 6.06
N LEU A 642 -23.47 2.06 6.71
CA LEU A 642 -24.83 1.70 6.27
C LEU A 642 -25.15 2.23 4.86
N SER A 643 -24.60 3.38 4.46
CA SER A 643 -24.79 3.93 3.10
C SER A 643 -24.12 3.11 1.99
N MET A 644 -23.15 2.25 2.35
CA MET A 644 -22.39 1.38 1.45
C MET A 644 -22.87 -0.07 1.50
N PHE A 645 -23.96 -0.36 2.20
CA PHE A 645 -24.53 -1.71 2.27
C PHE A 645 -25.26 -2.07 0.97
N ASN A 646 -24.83 -3.15 0.32
CA ASN A 646 -25.50 -3.70 -0.85
C ASN A 646 -26.66 -4.60 -0.39
N GLY A 647 -27.88 -4.08 -0.40
CA GLY A 647 -29.08 -4.83 -0.03
C GLY A 647 -29.50 -5.91 -1.04
N GLY A 648 -30.55 -6.69 -0.70
CA GLY A 648 -31.10 -7.72 -1.58
C GLY A 648 -30.23 -8.98 -1.69
N THR A 649 -30.13 -9.57 -2.88
CA THR A 649 -29.37 -10.82 -3.13
C THR A 649 -27.84 -10.65 -3.07
N ASN A 650 -27.34 -9.42 -2.99
CA ASN A 650 -25.91 -9.09 -2.98
C ASN A 650 -25.40 -8.70 -1.58
N GLY A 651 -26.12 -9.07 -0.51
CA GLY A 651 -25.88 -8.69 0.89
C GLY A 651 -24.43 -8.38 1.25
N GLY A 652 -24.15 -7.24 1.87
CA GLY A 652 -22.81 -6.97 2.43
C GLY A 652 -22.13 -5.75 1.83
N TRP A 653 -20.83 -5.62 2.11
CA TRP A 653 -20.07 -4.40 1.86
C TRP A 653 -18.98 -4.62 0.83
N ALA A 654 -18.94 -3.71 -0.13
CA ALA A 654 -17.84 -3.55 -1.07
C ALA A 654 -16.79 -2.61 -0.47
N THR A 655 -15.89 -2.05 -1.27
CA THR A 655 -14.80 -1.20 -0.74
C THR A 655 -15.22 0.24 -0.49
N TYR A 656 -15.26 1.07 -1.54
CA TYR A 656 -15.44 2.52 -1.44
C TYR A 656 -16.91 2.92 -1.54
N GLU A 657 -17.69 2.14 -2.28
CA GLU A 657 -19.03 2.52 -2.71
C GLU A 657 -19.96 1.31 -2.78
N LEU A 658 -21.20 1.54 -3.22
CA LEU A 658 -22.13 0.47 -3.58
C LEU A 658 -21.72 -0.18 -4.90
N SER A 659 -22.16 -1.41 -5.12
CA SER A 659 -22.21 -2.01 -6.46
C SER A 659 -23.27 -1.27 -7.31
N ARG A 660 -22.85 -0.23 -8.03
CA ARG A 660 -23.74 0.69 -8.78
C ARG A 660 -24.23 0.15 -10.13
N THR A 661 -23.71 -1.00 -10.55
CA THR A 661 -24.10 -1.73 -11.76
C THR A 661 -23.97 -3.24 -11.53
N HIS A 662 -24.31 -4.04 -12.53
CA HIS A 662 -24.41 -5.49 -12.45
C HIS A 662 -23.09 -6.19 -12.82
N SER A 663 -22.81 -7.34 -12.21
CA SER A 663 -21.57 -8.10 -12.43
C SER A 663 -21.32 -8.53 -13.89
N TRP A 664 -22.34 -8.61 -14.74
CA TRP A 664 -22.17 -8.97 -16.15
C TRP A 664 -21.32 -7.96 -16.93
N ILE A 665 -21.16 -6.72 -16.44
CA ILE A 665 -20.32 -5.71 -17.10
C ILE A 665 -18.84 -6.12 -17.11
N GLU A 666 -18.44 -7.08 -16.28
CA GLU A 666 -17.09 -7.65 -16.29
C GLU A 666 -16.75 -8.32 -17.64
N ILE A 667 -17.75 -8.72 -18.43
CA ILE A 667 -17.58 -9.26 -19.80
C ILE A 667 -16.90 -8.24 -20.74
N ILE A 668 -17.04 -6.94 -20.47
CA ILE A 668 -16.43 -5.87 -21.26
C ILE A 668 -15.19 -5.26 -20.58
N ASN A 669 -14.59 -5.95 -19.60
CA ASN A 669 -13.37 -5.51 -18.93
C ASN A 669 -12.24 -5.26 -19.96
N PRO A 670 -11.75 -4.00 -20.08
CA PRO A 670 -10.74 -3.63 -21.06
C PRO A 670 -9.28 -3.86 -20.61
N ALA A 671 -9.03 -4.22 -19.35
CA ALA A 671 -7.68 -4.17 -18.79
C ALA A 671 -6.78 -5.34 -19.22
N ALA A 672 -7.35 -6.53 -19.48
CA ALA A 672 -6.68 -7.82 -19.70
C ALA A 672 -5.76 -8.32 -18.56
N LEU A 673 -5.23 -7.42 -17.72
CA LEU A 673 -4.29 -7.69 -16.64
C LEU A 673 -4.97 -8.15 -15.34
N TYR A 674 -6.24 -7.80 -15.17
CA TYR A 674 -6.95 -7.81 -13.90
C TYR A 674 -8.35 -8.42 -14.05
N GLY A 675 -8.80 -9.12 -13.01
CA GLY A 675 -10.18 -9.59 -12.88
C GLY A 675 -10.96 -8.77 -11.85
N GLU A 676 -12.29 -8.75 -12.01
CA GLU A 676 -13.24 -8.13 -11.08
C GLU A 676 -12.94 -6.64 -10.83
N ILE A 677 -12.81 -5.87 -11.91
CA ILE A 677 -12.51 -4.43 -11.82
C ILE A 677 -13.68 -3.53 -12.24
N MET A 678 -14.73 -4.08 -12.85
CA MET A 678 -15.76 -3.24 -13.45
C MET A 678 -16.77 -2.71 -12.42
N ILE A 679 -17.02 -3.42 -11.32
CA ILE A 679 -17.90 -2.96 -10.24
C ILE A 679 -17.19 -3.06 -8.89
N ASP A 680 -17.70 -2.31 -7.90
CA ASP A 680 -17.25 -2.47 -6.51
C ASP A 680 -17.97 -3.69 -5.92
N TYR A 681 -17.29 -4.84 -5.88
CA TYR A 681 -17.86 -6.10 -5.43
C TYR A 681 -17.94 -6.18 -3.91
N PRO A 682 -19.00 -6.75 -3.31
CA PRO A 682 -18.97 -7.07 -1.89
C PRO A 682 -17.87 -8.09 -1.59
N HIS A 683 -17.01 -7.84 -0.61
CA HIS A 683 -15.90 -8.72 -0.23
C HIS A 683 -16.14 -9.36 1.15
N THR A 684 -15.58 -10.54 1.41
CA THR A 684 -15.73 -11.24 2.70
C THR A 684 -15.13 -10.41 3.82
N GLU A 685 -14.01 -9.76 3.54
CA GLU A 685 -13.19 -9.01 4.48
C GLU A 685 -13.84 -7.67 4.82
N CYS A 686 -14.26 -6.92 3.80
CA CYS A 686 -15.07 -5.71 3.98
C CYS A 686 -16.36 -6.00 4.76
N THR A 687 -17.06 -7.08 4.40
CA THR A 687 -18.31 -7.47 5.07
C THR A 687 -18.07 -7.86 6.52
N SER A 688 -17.03 -8.64 6.81
CA SER A 688 -16.66 -9.05 8.17
C SER A 688 -16.23 -7.86 9.04
N ALA A 689 -15.41 -6.95 8.51
CA ALA A 689 -15.00 -5.73 9.20
C ALA A 689 -16.23 -4.89 9.57
N CYS A 690 -17.13 -4.62 8.61
CA CYS A 690 -18.36 -3.87 8.86
C CYS A 690 -19.27 -4.55 9.91
N ILE A 691 -19.54 -5.86 9.79
CA ILE A 691 -20.35 -6.60 10.77
C ILE A 691 -19.77 -6.44 12.19
N THR A 692 -18.46 -6.67 12.34
CA THR A 692 -17.81 -6.61 13.66
C THR A 692 -17.82 -5.19 14.25
N ALA A 693 -17.62 -4.16 13.44
CA ALA A 693 -17.70 -2.77 13.88
C ALA A 693 -19.13 -2.37 14.29
N LEU A 694 -20.14 -2.76 13.49
CA LEU A 694 -21.54 -2.48 13.79
C LEU A 694 -22.00 -3.15 15.10
N LEU A 695 -21.56 -4.39 15.35
CA LEU A 695 -21.83 -5.11 16.60
C LEU A 695 -21.13 -4.45 17.80
N HIS A 696 -19.89 -3.99 17.62
CA HIS A 696 -19.15 -3.27 18.67
C HIS A 696 -19.83 -1.93 19.01
N PHE A 697 -20.26 -1.18 17.99
CA PHE A 697 -21.05 0.04 18.18
C PHE A 697 -22.37 -0.23 18.90
N LYS A 698 -23.11 -1.28 18.49
CA LYS A 698 -24.37 -1.68 19.14
C LYS A 698 -24.19 -2.00 20.63
N LYS A 699 -23.05 -2.58 21.03
CA LYS A 699 -22.72 -2.83 22.44
C LYS A 699 -22.56 -1.53 23.24
N TYR A 700 -21.97 -0.50 22.63
CA TYR A 700 -21.75 0.81 23.27
C TYR A 700 -23.00 1.69 23.30
N TYR A 701 -23.77 1.69 22.20
CA TYR A 701 -24.90 2.59 21.99
C TYR A 701 -26.18 1.79 21.64
N PRO A 702 -26.70 0.97 22.58
CA PRO A 702 -27.82 0.07 22.31
C PRO A 702 -29.15 0.81 22.02
N ASN A 703 -29.24 2.08 22.40
CA ASN A 703 -30.42 2.93 22.18
C ASN A 703 -30.32 3.77 20.89
N SER A 704 -29.26 3.59 20.09
CA SER A 704 -29.09 4.34 18.84
C SER A 704 -30.28 4.09 17.89
N PRO A 705 -30.81 5.12 17.20
CA PRO A 705 -31.90 4.94 16.24
C PRO A 705 -31.51 4.06 15.03
N TYR A 706 -30.21 3.80 14.83
CA TYR A 706 -29.70 2.99 13.73
C TYR A 706 -29.69 1.48 14.01
N ILE A 707 -29.93 1.04 15.25
CA ILE A 707 -29.90 -0.39 15.60
C ILE A 707 -30.81 -1.27 14.71
N PRO A 708 -32.06 -0.89 14.37
CA PRO A 708 -32.89 -1.70 13.47
C PRO A 708 -32.28 -1.89 12.07
N LEU A 709 -31.64 -0.85 11.51
CA LEU A 709 -30.96 -0.94 10.21
C LEU A 709 -29.69 -1.79 10.31
N ILE A 710 -28.97 -1.69 11.42
CA ILE A 710 -27.78 -2.51 11.69
C ILE A 710 -28.16 -3.99 11.71
N ASP A 711 -29.20 -4.35 12.47
CA ASP A 711 -29.64 -5.74 12.61
C ASP A 711 -30.11 -6.32 11.27
N ASP A 712 -30.86 -5.55 10.48
CA ASP A 712 -31.29 -5.97 9.15
C ASP A 712 -30.10 -6.13 8.18
N SER A 713 -29.13 -5.22 8.21
CA SER A 713 -27.95 -5.29 7.36
C SER A 713 -27.09 -6.52 7.69
N ILE A 714 -26.83 -6.78 8.97
CA ILE A 714 -26.05 -7.94 9.43
C ILE A 714 -26.72 -9.25 9.02
N LYS A 715 -28.05 -9.35 9.20
CA LYS A 715 -28.83 -10.54 8.83
C LYS A 715 -28.66 -10.93 7.37
N HIS A 716 -28.57 -9.96 6.47
CA HIS A 716 -28.36 -10.21 5.03
C HIS A 716 -26.87 -10.38 4.69
N ALA A 717 -26.00 -9.59 5.30
CA ALA A 717 -24.56 -9.63 5.07
C ALA A 717 -23.93 -11.00 5.36
N ILE A 718 -24.40 -11.70 6.40
CA ILE A 718 -23.83 -12.99 6.78
C ILE A 718 -23.99 -14.03 5.66
N SER A 719 -25.10 -14.00 4.92
CA SER A 719 -25.36 -14.92 3.81
C SER A 719 -24.34 -14.80 2.68
N VAL A 720 -23.71 -13.63 2.51
CA VAL A 720 -22.64 -13.45 1.52
C VAL A 720 -21.32 -14.03 1.99
N ILE A 721 -21.01 -13.96 3.29
CA ILE A 721 -19.88 -14.71 3.84
C ILE A 721 -20.13 -16.21 3.67
N GLU A 722 -21.32 -16.70 3.98
CA GLU A 722 -21.67 -18.12 3.86
C GLU A 722 -21.56 -18.60 2.41
N SER A 723 -22.13 -17.88 1.44
CA SER A 723 -22.10 -18.27 0.02
C SER A 723 -20.71 -18.28 -0.62
N LYS A 724 -19.72 -17.63 0.00
CA LYS A 724 -18.33 -17.57 -0.49
C LYS A 724 -17.43 -18.66 0.08
N GLN A 725 -17.93 -19.54 0.95
CA GLN A 725 -17.12 -20.66 1.44
C GLN A 725 -16.83 -21.63 0.29
N THR A 726 -15.56 -21.94 0.06
CA THR A 726 -15.14 -22.92 -0.94
C THR A 726 -15.58 -24.34 -0.56
N PRO A 727 -15.71 -25.27 -1.52
CA PRO A 727 -15.96 -26.68 -1.22
C PRO A 727 -14.96 -27.31 -0.25
N GLU A 728 -13.70 -26.86 -0.28
CA GLU A 728 -12.63 -27.28 0.61
C GLU A 728 -12.75 -26.70 2.03
N GLY A 729 -13.61 -25.70 2.24
CA GLY A 729 -13.92 -25.11 3.55
C GLY A 729 -13.30 -23.73 3.81
N GLY A 730 -12.30 -23.31 3.04
CA GLY A 730 -11.67 -21.99 3.18
C GLY A 730 -12.45 -20.87 2.48
N TRP A 731 -12.03 -19.63 2.68
CA TRP A 731 -12.52 -18.44 1.96
C TRP A 731 -11.39 -17.74 1.23
N TYR A 732 -11.64 -17.34 -0.01
CA TYR A 732 -10.70 -16.56 -0.82
C TYR A 732 -10.52 -15.15 -0.24
N GLY A 733 -9.28 -14.67 -0.18
CA GLY A 733 -8.92 -13.30 0.18
C GLY A 733 -8.67 -12.44 -1.06
N GLY A 734 -9.42 -11.34 -1.19
CA GLY A 734 -9.33 -10.39 -2.31
C GLY A 734 -8.31 -9.27 -2.12
N TRP A 735 -7.89 -9.00 -0.88
CA TRP A 735 -7.02 -7.86 -0.53
C TRP A 735 -5.67 -8.25 0.09
N ALA A 736 -5.49 -9.53 0.43
CA ALA A 736 -4.23 -10.09 0.87
C ALA A 736 -4.14 -11.58 0.50
N VAL A 737 -2.92 -12.14 0.51
CA VAL A 737 -2.60 -13.50 0.04
C VAL A 737 -2.82 -14.55 1.14
N CYS A 738 -3.78 -15.46 1.06
CA CYS A 738 -5.04 -15.45 0.31
C CYS A 738 -6.11 -16.09 1.21
N PHE A 739 -6.03 -17.40 1.41
CA PHE A 739 -7.05 -18.15 2.13
C PHE A 739 -6.91 -18.09 3.65
N CYS A 740 -5.70 -17.98 4.21
CA CYS A 740 -5.51 -17.73 5.64
C CYS A 740 -6.14 -16.39 6.02
N TYR A 741 -5.98 -15.38 5.17
CA TYR A 741 -6.58 -14.05 5.33
C TYR A 741 -8.11 -14.10 5.23
N GLY A 742 -8.64 -14.57 4.10
CA GLY A 742 -10.10 -14.63 3.88
C GLY A 742 -10.83 -15.49 4.92
N THR A 743 -10.24 -16.63 5.32
CA THR A 743 -10.82 -17.53 6.32
C THR A 743 -10.81 -16.92 7.73
N TRP A 744 -9.78 -16.15 8.09
CA TRP A 744 -9.77 -15.39 9.34
C TRP A 744 -10.93 -14.39 9.41
N PHE A 745 -11.13 -13.57 8.37
CA PHE A 745 -12.26 -12.64 8.35
C PHE A 745 -13.62 -13.35 8.40
N ALA A 746 -13.80 -14.43 7.62
CA ALA A 746 -15.05 -15.17 7.60
C ALA A 746 -15.42 -15.76 8.97
N ILE A 747 -14.48 -16.45 9.62
CA ILE A 747 -14.70 -17.04 10.95
C ILE A 747 -14.95 -15.94 11.99
N THR A 748 -14.25 -14.80 11.88
CA THR A 748 -14.46 -13.66 12.77
C THR A 748 -15.89 -13.12 12.70
N ALA A 749 -16.44 -12.96 11.49
CA ALA A 749 -17.82 -12.50 11.33
C ALA A 749 -18.84 -13.54 11.83
N LEU A 750 -18.68 -14.81 11.47
CA LEU A 750 -19.57 -15.89 11.89
C LEU A 750 -19.62 -16.01 13.42
N ASN A 751 -18.46 -15.89 14.09
CA ASN A 751 -18.38 -15.91 15.54
C ASN A 751 -18.95 -14.64 16.19
N ALA A 752 -18.82 -13.48 15.55
CA ALA A 752 -19.35 -12.22 16.09
C ALA A 752 -20.89 -12.16 16.06
N VAL A 753 -21.52 -12.70 15.00
CA VAL A 753 -22.99 -12.67 14.83
C VAL A 753 -23.70 -13.66 15.74
N ASP A 754 -23.15 -14.88 15.89
CA ASP A 754 -23.70 -15.92 16.76
C ASP A 754 -22.62 -16.41 17.73
N PRO A 755 -22.30 -15.61 18.78
CA PRO A 755 -21.26 -15.96 19.73
C PRO A 755 -21.72 -17.12 20.61
N VAL A 756 -21.29 -18.33 20.26
CA VAL A 756 -21.62 -19.54 21.00
C VAL A 756 -20.37 -20.20 21.53
N ASN A 757 -20.36 -20.52 22.83
CA ASN A 757 -19.30 -21.33 23.42
C ASN A 757 -19.13 -22.65 22.64
N HIS A 758 -17.89 -22.94 22.26
CA HIS A 758 -17.51 -24.09 21.44
C HIS A 758 -18.04 -24.00 20.00
N ILE A 759 -17.89 -22.84 19.36
CA ILE A 759 -18.43 -22.57 18.02
C ILE A 759 -17.97 -23.61 16.97
N TYR A 760 -16.74 -24.11 17.04
CA TYR A 760 -16.25 -25.21 16.20
C TYR A 760 -17.21 -26.42 16.16
N SER A 761 -17.74 -26.80 17.32
CA SER A 761 -18.61 -27.98 17.45
C SER A 761 -20.05 -27.71 17.00
N LYS A 762 -20.47 -26.45 16.94
CA LYS A 762 -21.87 -26.07 16.70
C LYS A 762 -22.12 -25.48 15.31
N ASN A 763 -21.16 -24.76 14.76
CA ASN A 763 -21.25 -24.18 13.42
C ASN A 763 -20.40 -24.99 12.43
N THR A 764 -21.06 -25.64 11.46
CA THR A 764 -20.41 -26.51 10.48
C THR A 764 -19.49 -25.76 9.52
N MET A 765 -19.80 -24.50 9.21
CA MET A 765 -18.97 -23.68 8.33
C MET A 765 -17.68 -23.26 9.02
N VAL A 766 -17.76 -22.84 10.28
CA VAL A 766 -16.58 -22.54 11.11
C VAL A 766 -15.72 -23.79 11.28
N ARG A 767 -16.34 -24.95 11.51
CA ARG A 767 -15.63 -26.23 11.60
C ARG A 767 -14.82 -26.52 10.34
N LYS A 768 -15.47 -26.47 9.16
CA LYS A 768 -14.82 -26.67 7.86
C LYS A 768 -13.71 -25.67 7.60
N GLY A 769 -13.90 -24.40 7.99
CA GLY A 769 -12.87 -23.37 7.90
C GLY A 769 -11.64 -23.67 8.74
N CYS A 770 -11.85 -24.06 10.00
CA CYS A 770 -10.76 -24.46 10.89
C CYS A 770 -10.04 -25.71 10.36
N ASP A 771 -10.78 -26.74 9.96
CA ASP A 771 -10.22 -27.98 9.42
C ASP A 771 -9.43 -27.73 8.13
N PHE A 772 -9.91 -26.84 7.26
CA PHE A 772 -9.19 -26.37 6.09
C PHE A 772 -7.86 -25.74 6.49
N ILE A 773 -7.85 -24.78 7.44
CA ILE A 773 -6.61 -24.15 7.92
C ILE A 773 -5.66 -25.20 8.48
N VAL A 774 -6.10 -26.08 9.38
CA VAL A 774 -5.25 -27.12 9.97
C VAL A 774 -4.66 -28.05 8.90
N SER A 775 -5.40 -28.37 7.83
CA SER A 775 -4.90 -29.19 6.72
C SER A 775 -3.70 -28.59 5.98
N LYS A 776 -3.41 -27.29 6.17
CA LYS A 776 -2.32 -26.55 5.51
C LYS A 776 -1.14 -26.24 6.44
N GLN A 777 -1.18 -26.70 7.70
CA GLN A 777 -0.08 -26.51 8.64
C GLN A 777 1.15 -27.30 8.17
N GLN A 778 2.30 -26.65 8.12
CA GLN A 778 3.57 -27.28 7.76
C GLN A 778 4.23 -27.96 8.96
N GLN A 779 5.23 -28.80 8.69
CA GLN A 779 5.95 -29.57 9.72
C GLN A 779 6.67 -28.71 10.76
N ASP A 780 6.97 -27.45 10.46
CA ASP A 780 7.59 -26.50 11.38
C ASP A 780 6.60 -25.74 12.26
N GLY A 781 5.31 -26.08 12.15
CA GLY A 781 4.22 -25.50 12.93
C GLY A 781 3.56 -24.27 12.31
N GLY A 782 4.17 -23.67 11.28
CA GLY A 782 3.62 -22.48 10.62
C GLY A 782 2.74 -22.79 9.40
N TRP A 783 2.27 -21.72 8.77
CA TRP A 783 1.52 -21.70 7.52
C TRP A 783 2.21 -20.79 6.51
N GLY A 784 2.07 -21.07 5.21
CA GLY A 784 2.63 -20.20 4.18
C GLY A 784 1.92 -20.41 2.83
N GLU A 785 1.48 -19.29 2.24
CA GLU A 785 0.76 -19.28 0.96
C GLU A 785 1.52 -18.48 -0.08
N SER A 786 1.72 -19.05 -1.27
CA SER A 786 2.25 -18.32 -2.43
C SER A 786 1.22 -17.33 -2.99
N TYR A 787 1.69 -16.22 -3.59
CA TYR A 787 0.84 -15.26 -4.29
C TYR A 787 0.03 -15.90 -5.43
N LEU A 788 0.52 -17.03 -5.97
CA LEU A 788 -0.21 -17.83 -6.95
C LEU A 788 -1.58 -18.29 -6.45
N SER A 789 -1.81 -18.29 -5.13
CA SER A 789 -3.11 -18.60 -4.56
C SER A 789 -4.18 -17.60 -4.98
N CYS A 790 -3.80 -16.33 -5.18
CA CYS A 790 -4.67 -15.28 -5.67
C CYS A 790 -4.95 -15.45 -7.16
N VAL A 791 -3.91 -15.70 -7.95
CA VAL A 791 -3.99 -15.87 -9.42
C VAL A 791 -4.78 -17.12 -9.82
N THR A 792 -4.64 -18.21 -9.06
CA THR A 792 -5.26 -19.51 -9.39
C THR A 792 -6.58 -19.76 -8.66
N HIS A 793 -6.94 -18.88 -7.72
CA HIS A 793 -8.11 -19.02 -6.83
C HIS A 793 -8.12 -20.36 -6.08
N LYS A 794 -6.94 -20.92 -5.80
CA LYS A 794 -6.73 -22.19 -5.08
C LYS A 794 -5.56 -22.05 -4.14
N TYR A 795 -5.61 -22.69 -2.97
CA TYR A 795 -4.50 -22.66 -2.02
C TYR A 795 -3.22 -23.22 -2.65
N SER A 796 -2.20 -22.38 -2.80
CA SER A 796 -0.87 -22.75 -3.27
C SER A 796 0.12 -22.67 -2.12
N GLN A 797 0.56 -23.83 -1.64
CA GLN A 797 1.51 -23.94 -0.53
C GLN A 797 2.85 -23.29 -0.92
N SER A 798 3.35 -22.37 -0.11
CA SER A 798 4.70 -21.84 -0.30
C SER A 798 5.75 -22.80 0.27
N GLU A 799 6.99 -22.73 -0.23
CA GLU A 799 8.10 -23.61 0.18
C GLU A 799 8.42 -23.55 1.68
N THR A 800 8.22 -22.40 2.32
CA THR A 800 8.48 -22.20 3.74
C THR A 800 7.29 -21.54 4.42
N SER A 801 7.04 -21.86 5.68
CA SER A 801 6.07 -21.13 6.50
C SER A 801 6.44 -19.66 6.63
N ARG A 802 5.41 -18.81 6.72
CA ARG A 802 5.47 -17.36 6.72
C ARG A 802 4.83 -16.79 7.98
N VAL A 803 5.45 -15.75 8.55
CA VAL A 803 5.03 -15.08 9.78
C VAL A 803 3.59 -14.57 9.68
N ILE A 804 3.28 -13.87 8.59
CA ILE A 804 1.96 -13.25 8.38
C ILE A 804 0.86 -14.31 8.22
N ASN A 805 1.06 -15.31 7.35
CA ASN A 805 0.07 -16.37 7.15
C ASN A 805 -0.14 -17.20 8.43
N THR A 806 0.94 -17.47 9.18
CA THR A 806 0.85 -18.18 10.47
C THR A 806 0.03 -17.39 11.48
N ALA A 807 0.24 -16.07 11.57
CA ALA A 807 -0.54 -15.24 12.46
C ALA A 807 -2.04 -15.23 12.10
N TRP A 808 -2.40 -15.13 10.81
CA TRP A 808 -3.80 -15.22 10.39
C TRP A 808 -4.42 -16.59 10.66
N ALA A 809 -3.69 -17.68 10.39
CA ALA A 809 -4.15 -19.04 10.72
C ALA A 809 -4.41 -19.21 12.22
N LEU A 810 -3.53 -18.69 13.08
CA LEU A 810 -3.73 -18.69 14.52
C LEU A 810 -4.97 -17.88 14.93
N LEU A 811 -5.15 -16.69 14.37
CA LEU A 811 -6.35 -15.87 14.61
C LEU A 811 -7.62 -16.60 14.17
N SER A 812 -7.63 -17.28 13.02
CA SER A 812 -8.75 -18.13 12.57
C SER A 812 -9.06 -19.23 13.58
N LEU A 813 -8.05 -20.03 13.95
CA LEU A 813 -8.24 -21.20 14.82
C LEU A 813 -8.67 -20.82 16.23
N MET A 814 -8.09 -19.75 16.78
CA MET A 814 -8.49 -19.25 18.09
C MET A 814 -9.87 -18.61 18.05
N THR A 815 -10.23 -17.83 17.03
CA THR A 815 -11.57 -17.26 16.91
C THR A 815 -12.64 -18.35 16.70
N GLY A 816 -12.28 -19.41 15.98
CA GLY A 816 -13.17 -20.54 15.71
C GLY A 816 -13.27 -21.58 16.83
N ASP A 817 -12.67 -21.38 18.00
CA ASP A 817 -12.62 -22.36 19.11
C ASP A 817 -12.07 -23.74 18.69
N TYR A 818 -11.03 -23.79 17.86
CA TYR A 818 -10.45 -25.07 17.44
C TYR A 818 -9.98 -25.90 18.66
N PRO A 819 -10.40 -27.17 18.80
CA PRO A 819 -10.30 -27.90 20.07
C PRO A 819 -8.89 -28.40 20.42
N ASN A 820 -8.00 -28.58 19.44
CA ASN A 820 -6.66 -29.09 19.70
C ASN A 820 -5.66 -27.93 19.91
N LEU A 821 -5.46 -27.56 21.18
CA LEU A 821 -4.55 -26.49 21.58
C LEU A 821 -3.12 -26.69 21.07
N LYS A 822 -2.66 -27.93 20.93
CA LYS A 822 -1.28 -28.20 20.53
C LYS A 822 -0.99 -27.78 19.08
N VAL A 823 -1.99 -27.81 18.20
CA VAL A 823 -1.89 -27.26 16.82
C VAL A 823 -1.64 -25.75 16.85
N ILE A 824 -2.32 -25.05 17.76
CA ILE A 824 -2.17 -23.60 17.98
C ILE A 824 -0.80 -23.30 18.59
N GLU A 825 -0.39 -24.06 19.61
CA GLU A 825 0.93 -23.93 20.25
C GLU A 825 2.09 -24.14 19.28
N MET A 826 1.95 -25.02 18.27
CA MET A 826 2.95 -25.17 17.21
C MET A 826 3.12 -23.89 16.37
N GLY A 827 2.03 -23.20 16.05
CA GLY A 827 2.10 -21.91 15.36
C GLY A 827 2.67 -20.80 16.24
N VAL A 828 2.29 -20.77 17.53
CA VAL A 828 2.88 -19.84 18.52
C VAL A 828 4.39 -20.05 18.62
N TYR A 829 4.82 -21.30 18.72
CA TYR A 829 6.25 -21.66 18.72
C TYR A 829 6.96 -21.15 17.47
N PHE A 830 6.36 -21.36 16.28
CA PHE A 830 6.92 -20.86 15.03
C PHE A 830 7.14 -19.34 15.07
N LEU A 831 6.15 -18.56 15.52
CA LEU A 831 6.29 -17.11 15.65
C LEU A 831 7.41 -16.74 16.62
N LEU A 832 7.47 -17.34 17.82
CA LEU A 832 8.52 -17.01 18.79
C LEU A 832 9.93 -17.34 18.29
N ARG A 833 10.07 -18.40 17.47
CA ARG A 833 11.33 -18.77 16.82
C ARG A 833 11.75 -17.77 15.74
N LYS A 834 10.79 -17.19 15.03
CA LYS A 834 11.03 -16.22 13.95
C LYS A 834 11.31 -14.80 14.44
N GLN A 835 10.94 -14.48 15.67
CA GLN A 835 11.17 -13.16 16.24
C GLN A 835 12.66 -12.84 16.34
N LEU A 836 13.05 -11.66 15.83
CA LEU A 836 14.41 -11.14 15.85
C LEU A 836 14.83 -10.71 17.26
N PRO A 837 16.14 -10.62 17.55
CA PRO A 837 16.64 -10.26 18.87
C PRO A 837 16.19 -8.89 19.39
N ASN A 838 15.77 -7.96 18.54
CA ASN A 838 15.25 -6.64 18.91
C ASN A 838 13.74 -6.65 19.19
N GLY A 839 13.00 -7.70 18.81
CA GLY A 839 11.55 -7.79 18.94
C GLY A 839 10.78 -7.76 17.60
N ASP A 840 11.43 -7.32 16.52
CA ASP A 840 10.89 -7.29 15.15
C ASP A 840 10.69 -8.70 14.57
N PHE A 841 10.09 -8.78 13.41
CA PHE A 841 9.98 -9.99 12.60
C PHE A 841 10.62 -9.77 11.22
N PRO A 842 11.21 -10.81 10.62
CA PRO A 842 11.85 -10.69 9.31
C PRO A 842 10.83 -10.34 8.23
N GLN A 843 11.23 -9.47 7.28
CA GLN A 843 10.50 -9.31 6.03
C GLN A 843 10.61 -10.60 5.23
N GLU A 844 9.46 -11.17 4.88
CA GLU A 844 9.35 -12.33 4.02
C GLU A 844 8.67 -11.90 2.71
N SER A 845 8.13 -12.85 1.96
CA SER A 845 7.39 -12.60 0.72
C SER A 845 6.19 -11.66 0.87
N ILE A 846 5.79 -11.05 -0.25
CA ILE A 846 4.69 -10.11 -0.37
C ILE A 846 3.36 -10.70 0.14
N SER A 847 2.56 -9.86 0.80
CA SER A 847 1.36 -10.29 1.52
C SER A 847 0.06 -9.67 1.00
N GLY A 848 0.11 -8.54 0.32
CA GLY A 848 -1.06 -7.86 -0.25
C GLY A 848 -1.32 -8.26 -1.69
N VAL A 849 -2.59 -8.16 -2.10
CA VAL A 849 -3.01 -8.33 -3.49
C VAL A 849 -4.13 -7.34 -3.81
N PHE A 850 -4.23 -6.94 -5.06
CA PHE A 850 -5.45 -6.35 -5.60
C PHE A 850 -5.75 -6.93 -6.98
N ASN A 851 -7.05 -7.06 -7.27
CA ASN A 851 -7.59 -7.56 -8.54
C ASN A 851 -6.93 -8.88 -9.01
N HIS A 852 -6.70 -9.79 -8.05
CA HIS A 852 -6.18 -11.16 -8.17
C HIS A 852 -4.72 -11.32 -8.62
N ASN A 853 -4.21 -10.42 -9.46
CA ASN A 853 -2.97 -10.64 -10.21
C ASN A 853 -1.86 -9.61 -9.92
N CYS A 854 -2.12 -8.59 -9.07
CA CYS A 854 -1.11 -7.60 -8.72
C CYS A 854 -0.82 -7.62 -7.22
N MET A 855 0.43 -7.86 -6.86
CA MET A 855 0.83 -7.95 -5.46
C MET A 855 1.35 -6.61 -4.95
N ILE A 856 1.06 -6.34 -3.67
CA ILE A 856 1.44 -5.12 -2.97
C ILE A 856 1.97 -5.41 -1.58
N THR A 857 2.93 -4.63 -1.11
CA THR A 857 3.60 -4.83 0.17
C THR A 857 2.76 -4.22 1.29
N TYR A 858 2.47 -4.99 2.34
CA TYR A 858 2.02 -4.44 3.61
C TYR A 858 3.13 -4.61 4.65
N THR A 859 4.04 -3.64 4.72
CA THR A 859 5.26 -3.71 5.55
C THR A 859 4.95 -4.03 7.01
N ASN A 860 3.92 -3.39 7.55
CA ASN A 860 3.60 -3.47 8.98
C ASN A 860 2.93 -4.79 9.39
N TYR A 861 2.46 -5.61 8.44
CA TYR A 861 1.78 -6.87 8.74
C TYR A 861 2.68 -7.88 9.48
N ARG A 862 3.99 -7.87 9.22
CA ARG A 862 4.95 -8.75 9.91
C ARG A 862 5.07 -8.45 11.40
N ASN A 863 4.67 -7.25 11.85
CA ASN A 863 4.67 -6.87 13.26
C ASN A 863 3.25 -6.93 13.85
N ILE A 864 2.29 -6.31 13.17
CA ILE A 864 0.89 -6.21 13.62
C ILE A 864 0.29 -7.59 13.90
N PHE A 865 0.36 -8.51 12.94
CA PHE A 865 -0.37 -9.77 13.06
C PHE A 865 0.26 -10.76 14.04
N PRO A 866 1.59 -10.92 14.13
CA PRO A 866 2.17 -11.71 15.21
C PRO A 866 1.86 -11.15 16.59
N ILE A 867 1.92 -9.83 16.78
CA ILE A 867 1.48 -9.19 18.04
C ILE A 867 0.03 -9.58 18.31
N TRP A 868 -0.86 -9.43 17.33
CA TRP A 868 -2.28 -9.74 17.50
C TRP A 868 -2.54 -11.21 17.86
N ALA A 869 -1.93 -12.14 17.13
CA ALA A 869 -2.08 -13.57 17.36
C ALA A 869 -1.54 -13.97 18.75
N LEU A 870 -0.37 -13.48 19.14
CA LEU A 870 0.19 -13.76 20.46
C LEU A 870 -0.63 -13.11 21.58
N SER A 871 -1.12 -11.88 21.38
CA SER A 871 -2.04 -11.20 22.30
C SER A 871 -3.33 -11.99 22.52
N MET A 872 -3.94 -12.49 21.45
CA MET A 872 -5.16 -13.29 21.52
C MET A 872 -4.91 -14.64 22.21
N TYR A 873 -3.76 -15.28 21.95
CA TYR A 873 -3.35 -16.50 22.64
C TYR A 873 -3.23 -16.26 24.15
N MET A 874 -2.53 -15.20 24.56
CA MET A 874 -2.39 -14.84 25.98
C MET A 874 -3.75 -14.55 26.62
N ARG A 875 -4.63 -13.78 25.97
CA ARG A 875 -5.97 -13.49 26.49
C ARG A 875 -6.82 -14.74 26.68
N LYS A 876 -6.77 -15.67 25.73
CA LYS A 876 -7.67 -16.83 25.71
C LYS A 876 -7.23 -17.97 26.61
N TYR A 877 -5.91 -18.23 26.67
CA TYR A 877 -5.36 -19.39 27.37
C TYR A 877 -4.61 -19.02 28.65
N HIS A 878 -4.27 -17.74 28.85
CA HIS A 878 -3.59 -17.21 30.04
C HIS A 878 -4.25 -15.90 30.57
N PRO A 879 -5.58 -15.89 30.81
CA PRO A 879 -6.26 -14.72 31.35
C PRO A 879 -5.79 -14.43 32.77
N VAL A 880 -5.71 -13.14 33.12
CA VAL A 880 -5.28 -12.69 34.45
C VAL A 880 -6.44 -11.97 35.13
N GLN A 881 -6.80 -12.45 36.31
CA GLN A 881 -7.75 -11.77 37.19
C GLN A 881 -6.93 -11.02 38.25
N LEU A 882 -7.05 -9.69 38.25
CA LEU A 882 -6.29 -8.78 39.12
C LEU A 882 -7.09 -8.33 40.32
#